data_AF-A0A136HRH3-F1
#
_entry.id   AF-A0A136HRH3-F1
#
_cell.length_a   1.000
_cell.length_b   1.000
_cell.length_c   1.000
_cell.angle_alpha   90.00
_cell.angle_beta   90.00
_cell.angle_gamma   90.00
#
_symmetry.space_group_name_H-M   'P 1'
#
loop_
_entity.id
_entity.type
_entity.pdbx_description
1 polymer ?
#
loop_
_entity_poly.entity_id
_entity_poly.type
_entity_poly.pdbx_seq_one_letter_code
_entity_poly.pdbx_strand_id
1 'polypeptide(L)'
;MTYCNSVARLFLICALFIQALAVQAVPQIEGRFIELQNTYNKAEWTTISFSQVYDEPPAVFMLSTNQGGNPAIVKIRNVTRTGFEALPLEPSGEDGPHITMGAHYLAIAYGVHEFPDGDIVEVGKMELGGGTIQASTSSPWYEPNGPLKVGEENARYARVSLETDFGEQPVFFHSIQTLNNQVDVNGKKPPNEHLLPFLTIAAKYEAPSYFMALEASETDYAPVTRNETVAYMATTEGFNRRFFDDNGIEVVWEADFADVRIQGWDDGCFRNDFKNNYAQTPLVAASKISRNGGDGGWLRSCGVNKNRLGLRVDEDRSLDSERNHTEEDASILAMTSEFVFSGEVPSCDDAFPGAVAAFSGSAISLAAGSRMIDENAGVLSAQQFITDATSGSADYPKCGQNPVDCTVNNTDALTDSQARAIPTITIDDSGPEIAEGDLAGDYYFNRQLVTMAAGNYDVIAPTRIYVSDPGDNIGGVATKFTMVNANITVAEGAYLAIYVDGDVVIDGSNPNALVLAKGEITFANVSEGTLRGRFTAGGGVGSPATLRVTANEVPNNIPGICGREVIEVLNHYRFELADNKGSSCAAKEVTLKACADVNCDLLYSQPSTVNLVPVNSGNYRWSPDDSVTFIGQTSLTLDSLRGADPELATSGENPSSQLRCFIGGKEVNLGSCKIKYESDGLVFKNITDDSETIVTQLSGKPSDTGFNSKTYAIEACGNSDTLKNQIVDVELNYNCSSSSNCSNTLLLINNGNEHQLGLTPRTFPIQFDADSRAAFTIQYPDAGELSLSADITNRSGIAGSSNTFKVRPFGFAMNILNDSGTSSNLNGYANSANGSLLKLTGEDFVLGLRTVQWVDGEDSNDDGIPDNFAALENNNTAEHFSGSALLTPLNILPSGGATGTLSVPSVLFSDEGKVNVGINYDEVGTISIAAQSTYLSDTTVQGLVQNVGRFAPSNFALSGSVEAACNVNGAFNYFDQPISEVSFSLTALNQNGSRTTNYYDGFDKLVNISLQVEHGTSLLNRLENINSISWPQNTSAGLISFSDNDIVFSRLADNSVDGPYLEAHIALVADQAQIEGANFNGLSCSGQCVDDFGDSISFAYGRATLINNYGAADEALLLPLRTQYWDGSNWRINKYDSCTAYDHDNVNDESGELVSSGEESLSEGAYRNSDGIRLSSPNGAGNYPVSYTPDAWLLWDWDGDGEADNPPNATLTYGVYRGNDNIIYKREQINN
;
A
#
# COMPACT_ATOMS: atom_id res chain seq x y z
N MET A 1 21.30 27.10 72.88
CA MET A 1 22.07 27.06 71.63
C MET A 1 21.75 25.72 70.99
N THR A 2 20.54 25.44 70.49
CA THR A 2 19.73 26.10 69.42
C THR A 2 20.38 26.02 68.02
N TYR A 3 19.68 25.32 67.13
CA TYR A 3 19.71 25.30 65.65
C TYR A 3 20.97 24.81 64.91
N CYS A 4 20.96 23.53 64.50
CA CYS A 4 21.37 23.01 63.18
C CYS A 4 21.59 21.48 63.25
N ASN A 5 20.53 20.67 63.11
CA ASN A 5 20.68 19.23 62.83
C ASN A 5 19.41 18.60 62.20
N SER A 6 18.60 19.39 61.48
CA SER A 6 17.33 18.93 60.90
C SER A 6 17.22 19.15 59.38
N VAL A 7 18.35 19.27 58.65
CA VAL A 7 18.34 19.45 57.18
C VAL A 7 19.05 18.29 56.45
N ALA A 8 19.89 17.51 57.12
CA ALA A 8 20.69 16.45 56.48
C ALA A 8 20.01 15.06 56.41
N ARG A 9 18.81 14.88 56.99
CA ARG A 9 18.02 13.62 56.88
C ARG A 9 16.76 13.74 56.01
N LEU A 10 16.38 14.96 55.62
CA LEU A 10 15.25 15.18 54.71
C LEU A 10 15.69 15.16 53.23
N PHE A 11 16.98 15.37 52.95
CA PHE A 11 17.54 15.30 51.59
C PHE A 11 18.02 13.91 51.16
N LEU A 12 18.04 12.92 52.06
CA LEU A 12 18.51 11.55 51.76
C LEU A 12 17.37 10.52 51.58
N ILE A 13 16.10 10.96 51.64
CA ILE A 13 14.92 10.08 51.51
C ILE A 13 14.06 10.47 50.27
N CYS A 14 14.35 11.57 49.58
CA CYS A 14 13.63 11.99 48.36
C CYS A 14 14.36 11.68 47.05
N ALA A 15 15.34 10.76 47.04
CA ALA A 15 16.14 10.46 45.84
C ALA A 15 16.27 8.95 45.56
N LEU A 16 15.23 8.18 45.85
CA LEU A 16 15.08 6.78 45.41
C LEU A 16 13.60 6.53 45.19
N PHE A 17 13.26 6.25 43.93
CA PHE A 17 11.96 5.97 43.29
C PHE A 17 11.68 6.98 42.17
N ILE A 18 12.53 6.92 41.15
CA ILE A 18 12.11 7.29 39.79
C ILE A 18 11.73 5.95 39.17
N GLN A 19 10.43 5.68 39.09
CA GLN A 19 9.90 4.57 38.30
C GLN A 19 10.29 4.83 36.84
N ALA A 20 10.89 3.84 36.20
CA ALA A 20 11.00 3.81 34.74
C ALA A 20 9.57 3.91 34.19
N LEU A 21 9.29 4.91 33.34
CA LEU A 21 8.03 5.00 32.63
C LEU A 21 8.04 3.90 31.57
N ALA A 22 7.07 2.98 31.63
CA ALA A 22 6.86 1.99 30.58
C ALA A 22 6.53 2.71 29.25
N VAL A 23 7.03 2.18 28.14
CA VAL A 23 6.72 2.71 26.81
C VAL A 23 5.23 2.47 26.53
N GLN A 24 4.48 3.55 26.32
CA GLN A 24 3.06 3.53 26.03
C GLN A 24 2.84 3.27 24.54
N ALA A 25 2.26 2.12 24.19
CA ALA A 25 1.92 1.76 22.82
C ALA A 25 0.46 2.08 22.48
N VAL A 26 0.13 2.20 21.20
CA VAL A 26 -1.27 2.28 20.73
C VAL A 26 -1.83 0.85 20.69
N PRO A 27 -3.03 0.57 21.24
CA PRO A 27 -3.52 -0.79 21.36
C PRO A 27 -3.93 -1.40 20.02
N GLN A 28 -3.49 -2.63 19.78
CA GLN A 28 -4.17 -3.53 18.85
C GLN A 28 -5.33 -4.21 19.58
N ILE A 29 -6.56 -3.92 19.18
CA ILE A 29 -7.77 -4.36 19.90
C ILE A 29 -8.95 -4.59 18.93
N GLU A 30 -9.72 -5.64 19.17
CA GLU A 30 -11.01 -5.86 18.53
C GLU A 30 -12.05 -6.36 19.53
N GLY A 31 -13.32 -6.16 19.20
CA GLY A 31 -14.42 -6.68 19.98
C GLY A 31 -15.57 -7.14 19.08
N ARG A 32 -16.20 -8.25 19.46
CA ARG A 32 -17.36 -8.79 18.74
C ARG A 32 -18.26 -9.65 19.62
N PHE A 33 -19.52 -9.80 19.21
CA PHE A 33 -20.45 -10.80 19.74
C PHE A 33 -20.41 -12.08 18.89
N ILE A 34 -20.27 -13.23 19.54
CA ILE A 34 -20.30 -14.55 18.91
C ILE A 34 -21.46 -15.39 19.45
N GLU A 35 -22.07 -16.20 18.59
CA GLU A 35 -23.08 -17.18 18.98
C GLU A 35 -22.57 -18.60 18.72
N LEU A 36 -22.43 -19.40 19.78
CA LEU A 36 -21.93 -20.77 19.68
C LEU A 36 -23.10 -21.74 19.52
N GLN A 37 -22.96 -22.67 18.57
CA GLN A 37 -23.98 -23.66 18.26
C GLN A 37 -24.31 -24.59 19.44
N ASN A 38 -25.52 -25.14 19.39
CA ASN A 38 -26.02 -26.10 20.36
C ASN A 38 -25.14 -27.37 20.39
N THR A 39 -24.56 -27.69 21.56
CA THR A 39 -23.64 -28.83 21.69
C THR A 39 -24.34 -30.19 21.80
N TYR A 40 -25.67 -30.24 21.94
CA TYR A 40 -26.45 -31.48 21.72
C TYR A 40 -26.33 -31.98 20.28
N ASN A 41 -26.16 -31.06 19.31
CA ASN A 41 -26.06 -31.38 17.89
C ASN A 41 -24.63 -31.19 17.34
N LYS A 42 -23.86 -30.23 17.88
CA LYS A 42 -22.49 -29.91 17.49
C LYS A 42 -21.56 -29.89 18.72
N ALA A 43 -21.15 -31.08 19.18
CA ALA A 43 -20.29 -31.27 20.35
C ALA A 43 -18.79 -31.01 20.05
N GLU A 44 -18.48 -29.92 19.34
CA GLU A 44 -17.15 -29.63 18.78
C GLU A 44 -16.73 -28.19 19.05
N TRP A 45 -15.42 -27.97 19.25
CA TRP A 45 -14.85 -26.64 19.44
C TRP A 45 -15.01 -25.79 18.18
N THR A 46 -15.50 -24.57 18.36
CA THR A 46 -15.72 -23.63 17.26
C THR A 46 -14.53 -22.68 17.19
N THR A 47 -13.85 -22.63 16.04
CA THR A 47 -12.81 -21.62 15.80
C THR A 47 -13.46 -20.26 15.56
N ILE A 48 -12.95 -19.25 16.27
CA ILE A 48 -13.30 -17.85 16.12
C ILE A 48 -12.06 -17.14 15.58
N SER A 49 -12.12 -16.70 14.34
CA SER A 49 -11.04 -15.95 13.71
C SER A 49 -11.14 -14.48 14.09
N PHE A 50 -10.00 -13.87 14.38
CA PHE A 50 -9.89 -12.43 14.53
C PHE A 50 -10.08 -11.74 13.18
N SER A 51 -10.50 -10.48 13.21
CA SER A 51 -10.64 -9.64 12.00
C SER A 51 -9.32 -8.95 11.63
N GLN A 52 -8.30 -9.11 12.47
CA GLN A 52 -6.93 -8.66 12.25
C GLN A 52 -5.93 -9.74 12.68
N VAL A 53 -4.72 -9.70 12.13
CA VAL A 53 -3.61 -10.56 12.57
C VAL A 53 -2.84 -9.83 13.65
N TYR A 54 -2.71 -10.45 14.81
CA TYR A 54 -1.90 -9.92 15.91
C TYR A 54 -0.44 -10.30 15.75
N ASP A 55 0.48 -9.46 16.24
CA ASP A 55 1.91 -9.80 16.25
C ASP A 55 2.21 -11.00 17.17
N GLU A 56 1.51 -11.09 18.29
CA GLU A 56 1.50 -12.24 19.20
C GLU A 56 0.06 -12.64 19.55
N PRO A 57 -0.20 -13.88 20.00
CA PRO A 57 -1.53 -14.25 20.49
C PRO A 57 -2.05 -13.26 21.55
N PRO A 58 -3.19 -12.57 21.34
CA PRO A 58 -3.68 -11.53 22.24
C PRO A 58 -4.32 -12.10 23.51
N ALA A 59 -4.66 -11.23 24.46
CA ALA A 59 -5.53 -11.57 25.58
C ALA A 59 -7.00 -11.54 25.14
N VAL A 60 -7.75 -12.63 25.39
CA VAL A 60 -9.18 -12.71 25.08
C VAL A 60 -10.01 -12.70 26.37
N PHE A 61 -10.83 -11.67 26.55
CA PHE A 61 -11.80 -11.54 27.63
C PHE A 61 -13.21 -11.84 27.12
N MET A 62 -14.01 -12.59 27.87
CA MET A 62 -15.36 -12.94 27.44
C MET A 62 -16.40 -12.81 28.55
N LEU A 63 -17.63 -12.50 28.15
CA LEU A 63 -18.81 -12.60 29.00
C LEU A 63 -19.89 -13.44 28.34
N SER A 64 -20.22 -14.58 28.96
CA SER A 64 -21.28 -15.48 28.49
C SER A 64 -22.68 -14.90 28.72
N THR A 65 -23.60 -15.26 27.84
CA THR A 65 -25.01 -14.84 27.86
C THR A 65 -25.92 -15.77 28.69
N ASN A 66 -27.23 -15.52 28.69
CA ASN A 66 -28.20 -16.12 29.60
C ASN A 66 -28.97 -17.33 29.06
N GLN A 67 -28.65 -17.79 27.85
CA GLN A 67 -29.31 -18.92 27.21
C GLN A 67 -29.06 -20.19 28.05
N GLY A 68 -30.10 -21.01 28.23
CA GLY A 68 -30.04 -22.26 29.00
C GLY A 68 -30.26 -22.05 30.50
N GLY A 69 -30.95 -23.00 31.13
CA GLY A 69 -31.23 -22.96 32.58
C GLY A 69 -30.15 -23.60 33.46
N ASN A 70 -29.27 -24.39 32.85
CA ASN A 70 -28.19 -25.10 33.55
C ASN A 70 -27.00 -24.16 33.81
N PRO A 71 -26.21 -24.42 34.88
CA PRO A 71 -24.89 -23.82 35.05
C PRO A 71 -23.99 -24.10 33.85
N ALA A 72 -23.41 -23.05 33.28
CA ALA A 72 -22.47 -23.20 32.17
C ALA A 72 -21.58 -21.95 32.01
N ILE A 73 -20.42 -22.15 31.41
CA ILE A 73 -19.50 -21.08 31.04
C ILE A 73 -18.94 -21.32 29.64
N VAL A 74 -18.74 -20.27 28.86
CA VAL A 74 -17.97 -20.37 27.61
C VAL A 74 -16.49 -20.39 27.95
N LYS A 75 -15.79 -21.46 27.57
CA LYS A 75 -14.33 -21.59 27.68
C LYS A 75 -13.65 -21.31 26.37
N ILE A 76 -12.41 -20.81 26.46
CA ILE A 76 -11.50 -20.67 25.32
C ILE A 76 -10.29 -21.58 25.46
N ARG A 77 -9.66 -21.84 24.32
CA ARG A 77 -8.33 -22.45 24.21
C ARG A 77 -7.71 -22.09 22.85
N ASN A 78 -6.48 -22.55 22.63
CA ASN A 78 -5.78 -22.38 21.35
C ASN A 78 -5.79 -20.92 20.85
N VAL A 79 -5.53 -19.97 21.75
CA VAL A 79 -5.39 -18.56 21.35
C VAL A 79 -4.11 -18.46 20.50
N THR A 80 -4.27 -18.01 19.26
CA THR A 80 -3.22 -17.83 18.26
C THR A 80 -3.20 -16.37 17.79
N ARG A 81 -2.33 -16.03 16.84
CA ARG A 81 -2.29 -14.69 16.23
C ARG A 81 -3.52 -14.35 15.39
N THR A 82 -4.28 -15.37 14.96
CA THR A 82 -5.37 -15.22 13.98
C THR A 82 -6.73 -15.65 14.51
N GLY A 83 -6.80 -16.16 15.74
CA GLY A 83 -8.06 -16.58 16.35
C GLY A 83 -7.88 -17.44 17.59
N PHE A 84 -8.99 -17.95 18.09
CA PHE A 84 -9.06 -18.85 19.24
C PHE A 84 -10.19 -19.87 19.06
N GLU A 85 -10.27 -20.87 19.91
CA GLU A 85 -11.40 -21.81 19.95
C GLU A 85 -12.28 -21.55 21.15
N ALA A 86 -13.61 -21.62 20.98
CA ALA A 86 -14.58 -21.43 22.05
C ALA A 86 -15.64 -22.53 22.11
N LEU A 87 -16.12 -22.83 23.32
CA LEU A 87 -17.17 -23.84 23.56
C LEU A 87 -17.91 -23.59 24.89
N PRO A 88 -19.27 -23.69 24.95
CA PRO A 88 -20.00 -23.69 26.21
C PRO A 88 -19.84 -25.05 26.93
N LEU A 89 -19.49 -25.01 28.20
CA LEU A 89 -19.21 -26.19 29.02
C LEU A 89 -19.92 -26.11 30.38
N GLU A 90 -20.49 -27.23 30.79
CA GLU A 90 -21.17 -27.40 32.08
C GLU A 90 -20.23 -27.98 33.16
N PRO A 91 -20.41 -27.63 34.46
CA PRO A 91 -19.69 -28.24 35.58
C PRO A 91 -20.24 -29.63 35.95
N SER A 92 -19.59 -30.32 36.90
CA SER A 92 -20.15 -31.54 37.50
C SER A 92 -21.51 -31.24 38.14
N GLY A 93 -22.43 -32.20 38.09
CA GLY A 93 -23.84 -32.03 38.50
C GLY A 93 -24.81 -31.89 37.33
N GLU A 94 -24.32 -31.57 36.13
CA GLU A 94 -25.09 -31.52 34.88
C GLU A 94 -24.65 -32.62 33.89
N ASP A 95 -25.29 -32.69 32.70
CA ASP A 95 -25.08 -33.79 31.75
C ASP A 95 -23.98 -33.53 30.70
N GLY A 96 -23.50 -32.29 30.59
CA GLY A 96 -22.36 -31.89 29.76
C GLY A 96 -22.76 -31.01 28.58
N PRO A 97 -23.63 -31.49 27.66
CA PRO A 97 -24.08 -30.69 26.52
C PRO A 97 -25.00 -29.55 26.95
N HIS A 98 -24.93 -28.44 26.22
CA HIS A 98 -25.66 -27.22 26.50
C HIS A 98 -26.26 -26.65 25.21
N ILE A 99 -27.41 -25.97 25.33
CA ILE A 99 -28.02 -25.29 24.19
C ILE A 99 -27.14 -24.15 23.66
N THR A 100 -27.49 -23.60 22.49
CA THR A 100 -26.84 -22.40 21.92
C THR A 100 -26.62 -21.32 22.98
N MET A 101 -25.39 -20.81 23.07
CA MET A 101 -25.02 -19.77 24.02
C MET A 101 -24.14 -18.73 23.30
N GLY A 102 -24.47 -17.45 23.48
CA GLY A 102 -23.63 -16.36 22.98
C GLY A 102 -22.57 -15.93 23.99
N ALA A 103 -21.54 -15.24 23.49
CA ALA A 103 -20.56 -14.54 24.30
C ALA A 103 -20.16 -13.23 23.61
N HIS A 104 -19.95 -12.19 24.40
CA HIS A 104 -19.20 -11.02 23.96
C HIS A 104 -17.73 -11.31 24.20
N TYR A 105 -16.86 -11.05 23.24
CA TYR A 105 -15.41 -11.10 23.45
C TYR A 105 -14.74 -9.78 23.13
N LEU A 106 -13.63 -9.55 23.82
CA LEU A 106 -12.65 -8.52 23.54
C LEU A 106 -11.29 -9.18 23.40
N ALA A 107 -10.61 -8.96 22.29
CA ALA A 107 -9.22 -9.35 22.10
C ALA A 107 -8.35 -8.09 22.10
N ILE A 108 -7.30 -8.06 22.91
CA ILE A 108 -6.37 -6.94 23.02
C ILE A 108 -4.93 -7.45 23.18
N ALA A 109 -3.98 -6.80 22.53
CA ALA A 109 -2.56 -7.11 22.67
C ALA A 109 -2.07 -6.95 24.12
N TYR A 110 -1.04 -7.70 24.52
CA TYR A 110 -0.38 -7.52 25.80
C TYR A 110 0.46 -6.24 25.81
N GLY A 111 0.60 -5.60 26.98
CA GLY A 111 1.39 -4.38 27.18
C GLY A 111 0.64 -3.27 27.90
N VAL A 112 1.31 -2.12 28.05
CA VAL A 112 0.72 -0.87 28.55
C VAL A 112 0.33 -0.01 27.36
N HIS A 113 -0.98 0.19 27.20
CA HIS A 113 -1.54 0.88 26.05
C HIS A 113 -2.07 2.25 26.44
N GLU A 114 -1.75 3.28 25.66
CA GLU A 114 -2.37 4.59 25.72
C GLU A 114 -3.34 4.75 24.55
N PHE A 115 -4.61 4.96 24.86
CA PHE A 115 -5.62 5.24 23.85
C PHE A 115 -5.48 6.69 23.34
N PRO A 116 -6.00 7.03 22.16
CA PRO A 116 -5.93 8.39 21.60
C PRO A 116 -6.48 9.51 22.49
N ASP A 117 -7.31 9.17 23.48
CA ASP A 117 -7.85 10.08 24.50
C ASP A 117 -6.93 10.27 25.73
N GLY A 118 -5.81 9.54 25.79
CA GLY A 118 -4.83 9.56 26.88
C GLY A 118 -5.14 8.58 28.02
N ASP A 119 -6.21 7.77 27.91
CA ASP A 119 -6.51 6.75 28.91
C ASP A 119 -5.56 5.55 28.80
N ILE A 120 -5.16 5.01 29.94
CA ILE A 120 -4.22 3.88 30.03
C ILE A 120 -4.96 2.58 30.29
N VAL A 121 -4.61 1.56 29.51
CA VAL A 121 -5.05 0.18 29.71
C VAL A 121 -3.82 -0.72 29.76
N GLU A 122 -3.64 -1.40 30.88
CA GLU A 122 -2.58 -2.39 31.04
C GLU A 122 -3.14 -3.80 30.85
N VAL A 123 -2.53 -4.59 29.97
CA VAL A 123 -2.91 -5.97 29.69
C VAL A 123 -1.71 -6.87 29.92
N GLY A 124 -1.84 -7.79 30.89
CA GLY A 124 -0.78 -8.72 31.23
C GLY A 124 -1.26 -10.17 31.31
N LYS A 125 -0.32 -11.09 31.50
CA LYS A 125 -0.60 -12.53 31.71
C LYS A 125 0.20 -13.08 32.88
N MET A 126 -0.32 -14.13 33.50
CA MET A 126 0.39 -14.88 34.53
C MET A 126 0.04 -16.38 34.48
N GLU A 127 0.92 -17.19 35.04
CA GLU A 127 0.75 -18.64 35.11
C GLU A 127 0.25 -19.05 36.50
N LEU A 128 -0.92 -19.72 36.55
CA LEU A 128 -1.49 -20.26 37.78
C LEU A 128 -1.52 -21.79 37.74
N GLY A 129 -1.23 -22.47 38.85
CA GLY A 129 -1.14 -23.93 38.89
C GLY A 129 -1.70 -24.53 40.18
N GLY A 130 -1.35 -25.79 40.45
CA GLY A 130 -1.84 -26.54 41.62
C GLY A 130 -1.54 -25.91 42.99
N GLY A 131 -0.59 -24.98 43.06
CA GLY A 131 -0.27 -24.22 44.28
C GLY A 131 -1.21 -23.06 44.57
N THR A 132 -1.96 -22.59 43.57
CA THR A 132 -2.77 -21.37 43.60
C THR A 132 -4.23 -21.67 43.31
N ILE A 133 -4.84 -22.49 44.16
CA ILE A 133 -6.23 -22.96 44.02
C ILE A 133 -7.07 -22.46 45.20
N GLN A 134 -8.29 -22.06 44.89
CA GLN A 134 -9.40 -21.78 45.77
C GLN A 134 -10.53 -22.78 45.45
N ALA A 135 -11.25 -23.23 46.47
CA ALA A 135 -12.45 -24.06 46.32
C ALA A 135 -13.35 -23.85 47.56
N SER A 136 -14.61 -24.29 47.48
CA SER A 136 -15.47 -24.29 48.68
C SER A 136 -14.93 -25.24 49.75
N THR A 137 -15.08 -24.89 51.02
CA THR A 137 -14.62 -25.75 52.13
C THR A 137 -15.41 -27.07 52.26
N SER A 138 -16.58 -27.16 51.63
CA SER A 138 -17.40 -28.38 51.51
C SER A 138 -16.93 -29.29 50.35
N SER A 139 -16.10 -28.76 49.46
CA SER A 139 -15.76 -29.35 48.16
C SER A 139 -14.82 -30.56 48.27
N PRO A 140 -14.86 -31.53 47.34
CA PRO A 140 -13.93 -32.66 47.28
C PRO A 140 -12.46 -32.24 47.07
N TRP A 141 -12.19 -30.96 46.85
CA TRP A 141 -10.86 -30.39 46.73
C TRP A 141 -10.10 -30.26 48.07
N TYR A 142 -10.78 -30.40 49.21
CA TYR A 142 -10.17 -30.46 50.54
C TYR A 142 -9.77 -31.90 50.95
N GLU A 143 -8.83 -32.00 51.90
CA GLU A 143 -8.41 -33.30 52.47
C GLU A 143 -9.61 -34.09 53.04
N PRO A 144 -9.69 -35.43 52.83
CA PRO A 144 -8.63 -36.30 52.30
C PRO A 144 -8.64 -36.48 50.77
N ASN A 145 -9.57 -35.86 50.04
CA ASN A 145 -9.78 -36.12 48.61
C ASN A 145 -8.85 -35.26 47.73
N GLY A 146 -8.72 -33.97 48.05
CA GLY A 146 -7.85 -33.03 47.36
C GLY A 146 -6.74 -32.44 48.23
N PRO A 147 -5.91 -31.53 47.68
CA PRO A 147 -4.72 -31.00 48.33
C PRO A 147 -4.98 -29.80 49.27
N LEU A 148 -6.21 -29.28 49.34
CA LEU A 148 -6.51 -28.07 50.12
C LEU A 148 -6.72 -28.38 51.61
N LYS A 149 -6.27 -27.45 52.45
CA LYS A 149 -6.38 -27.51 53.92
C LYS A 149 -7.07 -26.26 54.44
N VAL A 150 -7.98 -26.47 55.39
CA VAL A 150 -8.70 -25.38 56.05
C VAL A 150 -7.71 -24.46 56.76
N GLY A 151 -7.77 -23.16 56.48
CA GLY A 151 -6.92 -22.11 57.04
C GLY A 151 -5.71 -21.72 56.19
N GLU A 152 -5.46 -22.38 55.06
CA GLU A 152 -4.39 -22.02 54.12
C GLU A 152 -4.87 -21.17 52.93
N GLU A 153 -6.18 -20.87 52.83
CA GLU A 153 -6.83 -20.30 51.64
C GLU A 153 -6.20 -18.97 51.22
N ASN A 154 -5.91 -18.09 52.18
CA ASN A 154 -5.31 -16.78 51.89
C ASN A 154 -3.89 -16.88 51.30
N ALA A 155 -3.13 -17.94 51.61
CA ALA A 155 -1.77 -18.13 51.11
C ALA A 155 -1.73 -18.71 49.69
N ARG A 156 -2.89 -19.11 49.13
CA ARG A 156 -3.01 -19.71 47.79
C ARG A 156 -3.29 -18.67 46.70
N TYR A 157 -3.32 -17.40 47.04
CA TYR A 157 -3.45 -16.31 46.07
C TYR A 157 -2.08 -15.88 45.55
N ALA A 158 -1.96 -15.75 44.22
CA ALA A 158 -0.79 -15.14 43.59
C ALA A 158 -1.03 -13.65 43.39
N ARG A 159 0.00 -12.83 43.64
CA ARG A 159 -0.04 -11.38 43.44
C ARG A 159 0.03 -11.05 41.95
N VAL A 160 -0.81 -10.12 41.49
CA VAL A 160 -0.72 -9.51 40.17
C VAL A 160 0.30 -8.38 40.22
N SER A 161 1.26 -8.41 39.30
CA SER A 161 2.30 -7.38 39.18
C SER A 161 1.89 -6.38 38.12
N LEU A 162 1.26 -5.27 38.55
CA LEU A 162 0.94 -4.17 37.64
C LEU A 162 2.16 -3.26 37.43
N GLU A 163 2.42 -2.87 36.19
CA GLU A 163 3.47 -1.92 35.81
C GLU A 163 3.04 -0.47 36.03
N THR A 164 1.75 -0.20 35.77
CA THR A 164 1.14 1.12 35.89
C THR A 164 0.69 1.39 37.32
N ASP A 165 1.12 2.53 37.87
CA ASP A 165 0.53 3.07 39.11
C ASP A 165 -0.72 3.89 38.76
N PHE A 166 -1.89 3.27 38.90
CA PHE A 166 -3.18 3.91 38.63
C PHE A 166 -3.57 4.95 39.70
N GLY A 167 -2.88 5.02 40.84
CA GLY A 167 -3.19 5.94 41.94
C GLY A 167 -4.48 5.64 42.72
N GLU A 168 -5.32 4.73 42.22
CA GLU A 168 -6.55 4.22 42.81
C GLU A 168 -6.69 2.70 42.60
N GLN A 169 -7.78 2.10 43.08
CA GLN A 169 -8.09 0.71 42.73
C GLN A 169 -8.52 0.67 41.25
N PRO A 170 -7.77 0.03 40.34
CA PRO A 170 -8.17 -0.01 38.95
C PRO A 170 -9.35 -0.97 38.75
N VAL A 171 -10.19 -0.66 37.75
CA VAL A 171 -11.18 -1.59 37.20
C VAL A 171 -10.41 -2.77 36.60
N PHE A 172 -10.82 -3.99 36.93
CA PHE A 172 -9.97 -5.18 36.72
C PHE A 172 -10.73 -6.33 36.08
N PHE A 173 -10.16 -6.88 35.01
CA PHE A 173 -10.71 -8.01 34.27
C PHE A 173 -9.72 -9.16 34.26
N HIS A 174 -10.25 -10.38 34.18
CA HIS A 174 -9.45 -11.60 34.09
C HIS A 174 -10.12 -12.62 33.18
N SER A 175 -9.31 -13.48 32.56
CA SER A 175 -9.79 -14.55 31.70
C SER A 175 -8.74 -15.66 31.58
N ILE A 176 -9.15 -16.91 31.76
CA ILE A 176 -8.28 -18.08 31.53
C ILE A 176 -8.14 -18.29 30.01
N GLN A 177 -6.91 -18.23 29.51
CA GLN A 177 -6.60 -18.33 28.08
C GLN A 177 -6.39 -19.79 27.60
N THR A 178 -6.20 -20.72 28.54
CA THR A 178 -5.89 -22.12 28.26
C THR A 178 -6.88 -23.08 28.93
N LEU A 179 -6.86 -24.33 28.48
CA LEU A 179 -7.61 -25.43 29.09
C LEU A 179 -6.69 -26.65 29.26
N ASN A 180 -5.58 -26.43 29.95
CA ASN A 180 -4.50 -27.39 30.08
C ASN A 180 -4.82 -28.54 31.04
N ASN A 181 -5.83 -28.48 31.89
CA ASN A 181 -6.09 -29.57 32.84
C ASN A 181 -7.32 -30.44 32.50
N GLN A 182 -7.96 -30.22 31.35
CA GLN A 182 -9.12 -31.01 30.92
C GLN A 182 -8.80 -32.51 30.84
N VAL A 183 -9.69 -33.33 31.42
CA VAL A 183 -9.66 -34.79 31.33
C VAL A 183 -10.95 -35.36 30.71
N ASP A 184 -10.88 -36.61 30.26
CA ASP A 184 -12.05 -37.37 29.81
C ASP A 184 -12.79 -37.92 31.04
N VAL A 185 -14.11 -37.78 31.06
CA VAL A 185 -14.98 -38.33 32.10
C VAL A 185 -15.79 -39.48 31.50
N ASN A 186 -15.79 -40.64 32.16
CA ASN A 186 -16.45 -41.87 31.66
C ASN A 186 -16.03 -42.28 30.22
N GLY A 187 -14.81 -41.93 29.80
CA GLY A 187 -14.30 -42.19 28.45
C GLY A 187 -14.85 -41.25 27.36
N LYS A 188 -15.50 -40.14 27.75
CA LYS A 188 -16.02 -39.10 26.86
C LYS A 188 -15.33 -37.77 27.13
N LYS A 189 -15.19 -36.97 26.06
CA LYS A 189 -14.68 -35.59 26.12
C LYS A 189 -15.83 -34.60 26.32
N PRO A 190 -15.65 -33.57 27.16
CA PRO A 190 -16.50 -32.38 27.12
C PRO A 190 -16.65 -31.83 25.68
N PRO A 191 -17.86 -31.48 25.22
CA PRO A 191 -19.09 -31.31 25.99
C PRO A 191 -19.99 -32.56 26.05
N ASN A 192 -19.55 -33.74 25.57
CA ASN A 192 -20.38 -34.97 25.65
C ASN A 192 -20.54 -35.53 27.08
N GLU A 193 -19.91 -34.85 28.04
CA GLU A 193 -19.90 -35.04 29.49
C GLU A 193 -19.43 -33.71 30.11
N HIS A 194 -19.63 -33.50 31.41
CA HIS A 194 -19.24 -32.27 32.08
C HIS A 194 -17.71 -32.01 32.08
N LEU A 195 -17.32 -30.74 32.20
CA LEU A 195 -15.92 -30.32 32.27
C LEU A 195 -15.29 -30.69 33.62
N LEU A 196 -14.13 -31.36 33.58
CA LEU A 196 -13.35 -31.75 34.76
C LEU A 196 -11.84 -31.50 34.54
N PRO A 197 -11.12 -30.85 35.48
CA PRO A 197 -11.67 -30.03 36.57
C PRO A 197 -12.38 -28.79 36.02
N PHE A 198 -13.43 -28.34 36.70
CA PHE A 198 -14.10 -27.08 36.37
C PHE A 198 -13.40 -25.93 37.09
N LEU A 199 -12.64 -25.12 36.33
CA LEU A 199 -11.83 -24.04 36.89
C LEU A 199 -12.32 -22.68 36.41
N THR A 200 -12.47 -21.72 37.31
CA THR A 200 -12.72 -20.29 37.05
C THR A 200 -11.66 -19.46 37.79
N ILE A 201 -11.91 -18.18 38.08
CA ILE A 201 -10.94 -17.32 38.76
C ILE A 201 -11.56 -16.72 40.02
N ALA A 202 -10.83 -16.87 41.12
CA ALA A 202 -11.02 -16.10 42.33
C ALA A 202 -10.07 -14.91 42.32
N ALA A 203 -10.61 -13.70 42.48
CA ALA A 203 -9.84 -12.47 42.58
C ALA A 203 -10.14 -11.76 43.90
N LYS A 204 -9.17 -10.99 44.40
CA LYS A 204 -9.36 -10.05 45.51
C LYS A 204 -8.43 -8.86 45.38
N TYR A 205 -8.86 -7.72 45.92
CA TYR A 205 -8.04 -6.52 46.03
C TYR A 205 -7.56 -6.30 47.47
N GLU A 206 -6.25 -6.23 47.66
CA GLU A 206 -5.63 -5.82 48.91
C GLU A 206 -4.65 -4.68 48.58
N ALA A 207 -5.07 -3.44 48.88
CA ALA A 207 -4.36 -2.24 48.44
C ALA A 207 -2.85 -2.30 48.70
N PRO A 208 -2.00 -2.03 47.68
CA PRO A 208 -2.35 -1.48 46.36
C PRO A 208 -2.48 -2.55 45.25
N SER A 209 -2.64 -3.84 45.55
CA SER A 209 -2.51 -4.92 44.54
C SER A 209 -3.73 -5.84 44.44
N TYR A 210 -3.97 -6.33 43.23
CA TYR A 210 -4.85 -7.46 42.98
C TYR A 210 -4.12 -8.78 43.21
N PHE A 211 -4.89 -9.80 43.58
CA PHE A 211 -4.45 -11.16 43.74
C PHE A 211 -5.43 -12.11 43.06
N MET A 212 -4.92 -13.17 42.42
CA MET A 212 -5.72 -14.17 41.71
C MET A 212 -5.34 -15.60 42.09
N ALA A 213 -6.31 -16.51 41.94
CA ALA A 213 -6.16 -17.94 42.07
C ALA A 213 -7.17 -18.66 41.15
N LEU A 214 -6.89 -19.92 40.80
CA LEU A 214 -7.87 -20.78 40.12
C LEU A 214 -8.98 -21.14 41.10
N GLU A 215 -10.25 -20.94 40.74
CA GLU A 215 -11.42 -21.28 41.54
C GLU A 215 -12.05 -22.58 41.04
N ALA A 216 -12.20 -23.58 41.91
CA ALA A 216 -12.76 -24.87 41.55
C ALA A 216 -14.23 -25.08 42.00
N SER A 217 -14.82 -24.10 42.69
CA SER A 217 -16.20 -24.16 43.23
C SER A 217 -16.46 -25.44 44.06
N GLU A 218 -17.68 -25.98 44.04
CA GLU A 218 -18.05 -27.23 44.75
C GLU A 218 -17.94 -28.48 43.85
N THR A 219 -17.22 -28.36 42.74
CA THR A 219 -17.16 -29.37 41.68
C THR A 219 -16.26 -30.56 41.99
N ASP A 220 -16.45 -31.64 41.22
CA ASP A 220 -15.64 -32.86 41.32
C ASP A 220 -14.13 -32.58 41.21
N TYR A 221 -13.34 -33.34 41.98
CA TYR A 221 -11.90 -33.14 42.07
C TYR A 221 -11.14 -33.83 40.92
N ALA A 222 -10.29 -33.07 40.24
CA ALA A 222 -9.20 -33.58 39.42
C ALA A 222 -7.92 -32.75 39.63
N PRO A 223 -6.72 -33.36 39.62
CA PRO A 223 -5.49 -32.66 39.94
C PRO A 223 -5.08 -31.65 38.86
N VAL A 224 -4.70 -30.43 39.27
CA VAL A 224 -4.09 -29.42 38.41
C VAL A 224 -2.58 -29.68 38.34
N THR A 225 -2.12 -30.25 37.24
CA THR A 225 -0.73 -30.69 37.04
C THR A 225 0.03 -29.84 36.02
N ARG A 226 -0.69 -29.07 35.21
CA ARG A 226 -0.15 -28.10 34.25
C ARG A 226 -0.63 -26.71 34.65
N ASN A 227 0.19 -25.69 34.45
CA ASN A 227 -0.27 -24.32 34.69
C ASN A 227 -1.31 -23.92 33.65
N GLU A 228 -2.23 -23.04 34.03
CA GLU A 228 -3.11 -22.31 33.13
C GLU A 228 -2.58 -20.89 32.97
N THR A 229 -2.58 -20.40 31.73
CA THR A 229 -2.29 -19.00 31.42
C THR A 229 -3.55 -18.18 31.68
N VAL A 230 -3.43 -17.15 32.52
CA VAL A 230 -4.51 -16.24 32.87
C VAL A 230 -4.12 -14.84 32.44
N ALA A 231 -4.93 -14.24 31.56
CA ALA A 231 -4.79 -12.84 31.18
C ALA A 231 -5.52 -11.95 32.18
N TYR A 232 -5.00 -10.75 32.39
CA TYR A 232 -5.63 -9.69 33.16
C TYR A 232 -5.57 -8.36 32.40
N MET A 233 -6.55 -7.50 32.67
CA MET A 233 -6.60 -6.15 32.13
C MET A 233 -6.99 -5.17 33.24
N ALA A 234 -6.30 -4.04 33.33
CA ALA A 234 -6.51 -3.01 34.33
C ALA A 234 -6.59 -1.62 33.68
N THR A 235 -7.53 -0.80 34.14
CA THR A 235 -7.68 0.60 33.72
C THR A 235 -8.33 1.43 34.83
N THR A 236 -8.27 2.76 34.76
CA THR A 236 -9.01 3.64 35.68
C THR A 236 -10.51 3.62 35.37
N GLU A 237 -11.33 3.92 36.37
CA GLU A 237 -12.77 4.10 36.18
C GLU A 237 -13.05 5.34 35.30
N GLY A 238 -13.92 5.21 34.30
CA GLY A 238 -14.21 6.32 33.38
C GLY A 238 -15.14 5.99 32.22
N PHE A 239 -15.74 7.04 31.66
CA PHE A 239 -16.72 6.99 30.57
C PHE A 239 -16.55 8.19 29.62
N ASN A 240 -17.29 8.23 28.50
CA ASN A 240 -17.11 9.15 27.36
C ASN A 240 -15.72 9.08 26.70
N ARG A 241 -15.03 7.95 26.86
CA ARG A 241 -13.76 7.65 26.22
C ARG A 241 -13.96 7.28 24.75
N ARG A 242 -13.03 7.66 23.88
CA ARG A 242 -13.23 7.62 22.42
C ARG A 242 -11.96 7.32 21.64
N PHE A 243 -12.11 6.47 20.65
CA PHE A 243 -11.16 6.30 19.56
C PHE A 243 -11.91 5.99 18.25
N PHE A 244 -11.19 5.91 17.14
CA PHE A 244 -11.76 5.52 15.85
C PHE A 244 -11.20 4.17 15.43
N ASP A 245 -12.07 3.29 14.93
CA ASP A 245 -11.67 2.00 14.38
C ASP A 245 -11.00 2.18 13.00
N ASP A 246 -10.52 1.07 12.42
CA ASP A 246 -9.84 1.08 11.12
C ASP A 246 -10.71 1.56 9.94
N ASN A 247 -12.04 1.57 10.10
CA ASN A 247 -13.00 2.07 9.11
C ASN A 247 -13.41 3.53 9.38
N GLY A 248 -12.81 4.19 10.37
CA GLY A 248 -13.15 5.54 10.79
C GLY A 248 -14.47 5.65 11.56
N ILE A 249 -14.98 4.53 12.09
CA ILE A 249 -16.17 4.50 12.95
C ILE A 249 -15.76 4.82 14.39
N GLU A 250 -16.52 5.71 15.04
CA GLU A 250 -16.26 6.08 16.43
C GLU A 250 -16.59 4.92 17.39
N VAL A 251 -15.60 4.52 18.18
CA VAL A 251 -15.75 3.58 19.29
C VAL A 251 -15.81 4.37 20.59
N VAL A 252 -16.96 4.31 21.24
CA VAL A 252 -17.17 4.92 22.57
C VAL A 252 -17.06 3.82 23.61
N TRP A 253 -16.30 4.06 24.67
CA TRP A 253 -16.12 3.08 25.73
C TRP A 253 -16.20 3.63 27.14
N GLU A 254 -16.51 2.74 28.09
CA GLU A 254 -16.50 2.98 29.53
C GLU A 254 -16.02 1.74 30.28
N ALA A 255 -15.35 1.96 31.41
CA ALA A 255 -14.94 0.93 32.34
C ALA A 255 -15.30 1.39 33.75
N ASP A 256 -16.14 0.63 34.46
CA ASP A 256 -16.65 1.01 35.78
C ASP A 256 -16.78 -0.22 36.70
N PHE A 257 -16.82 0.02 38.01
CA PHE A 257 -17.31 -1.00 38.94
C PHE A 257 -18.83 -1.14 38.83
N ALA A 258 -19.35 -2.34 39.11
CA ALA A 258 -20.79 -2.56 39.13
C ALA A 258 -21.48 -1.66 40.19
N ASP A 259 -22.51 -0.92 39.77
CA ASP A 259 -23.32 -0.04 40.63
C ASP A 259 -23.99 -0.79 41.79
N VAL A 260 -24.28 -2.07 41.58
CA VAL A 260 -24.87 -2.98 42.55
C VAL A 260 -23.99 -4.21 42.71
N ARG A 261 -23.93 -4.75 43.93
CA ARG A 261 -23.28 -6.03 44.16
C ARG A 261 -24.09 -7.16 43.54
N ILE A 262 -23.38 -8.14 43.01
CA ILE A 262 -23.93 -9.22 42.22
C ILE A 262 -24.08 -10.45 43.11
N GLN A 263 -25.24 -11.12 43.05
CA GLN A 263 -25.49 -12.37 43.78
C GLN A 263 -25.85 -13.50 42.81
N GLY A 264 -26.32 -14.62 43.35
CA GLY A 264 -26.51 -15.87 42.64
C GLY A 264 -27.63 -15.85 41.62
N TRP A 265 -27.69 -16.90 40.80
CA TRP A 265 -28.70 -17.11 39.78
C TRP A 265 -30.12 -17.09 40.35
N ASP A 266 -30.31 -17.69 41.53
CA ASP A 266 -31.61 -17.79 42.20
C ASP A 266 -32.02 -16.49 42.92
N ASP A 267 -31.08 -15.55 43.13
CA ASP A 267 -31.33 -14.22 43.70
C ASP A 267 -31.84 -13.20 42.66
N GLY A 268 -31.67 -13.48 41.36
CA GLY A 268 -32.24 -12.69 40.27
C GLY A 268 -31.21 -12.08 39.32
N CYS A 269 -31.56 -10.93 38.73
CA CYS A 269 -30.76 -10.25 37.71
C CYS A 269 -30.41 -8.83 38.16
N PHE A 270 -29.12 -8.58 38.40
CA PHE A 270 -28.59 -7.35 38.96
C PHE A 270 -28.18 -6.39 37.85
N ARG A 271 -28.89 -5.25 37.75
CA ARG A 271 -28.81 -4.34 36.60
C ARG A 271 -27.90 -3.16 36.90
N ASN A 272 -26.96 -2.90 36.01
CA ASN A 272 -25.98 -1.81 36.05
C ASN A 272 -26.21 -0.93 34.82
N ASP A 273 -26.43 0.37 35.04
CA ASP A 273 -26.74 1.30 33.97
C ASP A 273 -25.44 1.84 33.35
N PHE A 274 -25.39 1.87 32.02
CA PHE A 274 -24.29 2.47 31.27
C PHE A 274 -24.26 3.99 31.51
N LYS A 275 -23.07 4.57 31.67
CA LYS A 275 -22.90 6.02 31.81
C LYS A 275 -22.85 6.68 30.43
N ASN A 276 -22.38 5.96 29.42
CA ASN A 276 -22.42 6.34 28.01
C ASN A 276 -23.82 6.22 27.39
N ASN A 277 -24.07 7.00 26.33
CA ASN A 277 -25.28 6.91 25.50
C ASN A 277 -25.01 6.09 24.24
N TYR A 278 -25.28 4.79 24.27
CA TYR A 278 -25.10 3.94 23.09
C TYR A 278 -26.28 4.02 22.11
N ALA A 279 -25.97 4.12 20.81
CA ALA A 279 -26.98 4.10 19.74
C ALA A 279 -27.63 2.71 19.58
N GLN A 280 -26.87 1.66 19.88
CA GLN A 280 -27.25 0.25 19.81
C GLN A 280 -26.76 -0.51 21.05
N THR A 281 -27.04 -1.81 21.15
CA THR A 281 -26.53 -2.61 22.26
C THR A 281 -25.00 -2.68 22.20
N PRO A 282 -24.25 -2.24 23.22
CA PRO A 282 -22.79 -2.28 23.22
C PRO A 282 -22.25 -3.71 23.40
N LEU A 283 -20.99 -3.90 23.05
CA LEU A 283 -20.20 -5.03 23.53
C LEU A 283 -19.89 -4.85 25.00
N VAL A 284 -19.88 -5.96 25.74
CA VAL A 284 -19.65 -5.93 27.18
C VAL A 284 -18.66 -7.01 27.60
N ALA A 285 -17.76 -6.67 28.51
CA ALA A 285 -16.98 -7.65 29.27
C ALA A 285 -17.20 -7.40 30.77
N ALA A 286 -17.19 -8.47 31.57
CA ALA A 286 -17.31 -8.33 33.01
C ALA A 286 -16.57 -9.45 33.74
N SER A 287 -15.93 -9.10 34.86
CA SER A 287 -15.22 -10.05 35.72
C SER A 287 -15.63 -9.87 37.18
N LYS A 288 -15.77 -10.99 37.88
CA LYS A 288 -15.96 -11.05 39.33
C LYS A 288 -14.62 -10.75 40.01
N ILE A 289 -14.55 -9.72 40.84
CA ILE A 289 -13.27 -9.22 41.39
C ILE A 289 -13.12 -9.41 42.90
N SER A 290 -14.07 -10.11 43.51
CA SER A 290 -14.02 -10.56 44.91
C SER A 290 -14.32 -12.06 45.02
N ARG A 291 -14.05 -12.64 46.19
CA ARG A 291 -14.43 -14.01 46.56
C ARG A 291 -14.98 -14.01 47.97
N ASN A 292 -16.27 -13.72 48.10
CA ASN A 292 -17.01 -13.59 49.34
C ASN A 292 -17.90 -14.82 49.57
N GLY A 293 -17.85 -15.39 50.77
CA GLY A 293 -18.65 -16.56 51.13
C GLY A 293 -17.86 -17.88 51.06
N GLY A 294 -18.58 -18.99 51.24
CA GLY A 294 -18.01 -20.34 51.15
C GLY A 294 -17.99 -20.88 49.72
N ASP A 295 -18.93 -20.43 48.91
CA ASP A 295 -19.24 -20.99 47.60
C ASP A 295 -18.49 -20.21 46.50
N GLY A 296 -18.06 -20.92 45.46
CA GLY A 296 -17.37 -20.33 44.31
C GLY A 296 -18.37 -19.91 43.23
N GLY A 297 -17.93 -19.22 42.17
CA GLY A 297 -18.85 -18.85 41.09
C GLY A 297 -18.23 -17.98 40.02
N TRP A 298 -18.96 -17.80 38.91
CA TRP A 298 -18.54 -16.99 37.75
C TRP A 298 -19.66 -16.08 37.26
N LEU A 299 -19.35 -15.01 36.53
CA LEU A 299 -20.38 -14.12 36.02
C LEU A 299 -21.04 -14.66 34.75
N ARG A 300 -22.35 -14.41 34.64
CA ARG A 300 -23.10 -14.46 33.38
C ARG A 300 -23.91 -13.20 33.20
N SER A 301 -24.02 -12.75 31.95
CA SER A 301 -25.02 -11.74 31.60
C SER A 301 -26.40 -12.36 31.74
N CYS A 302 -27.34 -11.66 32.39
CA CYS A 302 -28.77 -11.99 32.45
C CYS A 302 -29.61 -11.15 31.47
N GLY A 303 -28.97 -10.26 30.72
CA GLY A 303 -29.57 -9.49 29.63
C GLY A 303 -28.85 -8.15 29.42
N VAL A 304 -28.69 -7.74 28.17
CA VAL A 304 -28.06 -6.47 27.79
C VAL A 304 -28.95 -5.71 26.80
N ASN A 305 -28.95 -4.40 26.88
CA ASN A 305 -29.53 -3.49 25.89
C ASN A 305 -28.72 -2.19 25.89
N LYS A 306 -29.01 -1.27 24.97
CA LYS A 306 -28.27 0.00 24.83
C LYS A 306 -28.13 0.89 26.08
N ASN A 307 -28.91 0.65 27.15
CA ASN A 307 -28.89 1.45 28.37
C ASN A 307 -28.24 0.76 29.57
N ARG A 308 -28.16 -0.59 29.60
CA ARG A 308 -27.73 -1.33 30.80
C ARG A 308 -27.31 -2.77 30.55
N LEU A 309 -26.48 -3.27 31.45
CA LEU A 309 -26.06 -4.66 31.58
C LEU A 309 -26.65 -5.31 32.84
N GLY A 310 -27.30 -6.46 32.70
CA GLY A 310 -27.67 -7.33 33.80
C GLY A 310 -26.62 -8.41 34.04
N LEU A 311 -26.17 -8.58 35.29
CA LEU A 311 -25.24 -9.61 35.73
C LEU A 311 -25.85 -10.49 36.84
N ARG A 312 -25.32 -11.70 36.98
CA ARG A 312 -25.53 -12.62 38.10
C ARG A 312 -24.32 -13.54 38.22
N VAL A 313 -24.06 -14.02 39.44
CA VAL A 313 -23.12 -15.11 39.69
C VAL A 313 -23.83 -16.42 39.37
N ASP A 314 -23.22 -17.20 38.49
CA ASP A 314 -23.57 -18.58 38.23
C ASP A 314 -22.72 -19.48 39.12
N GLU A 315 -23.35 -20.53 39.63
CA GLU A 315 -22.80 -21.53 40.53
C GLU A 315 -23.15 -22.92 40.00
N ASP A 316 -22.31 -23.89 40.34
CA ASP A 316 -22.58 -25.28 40.02
C ASP A 316 -23.78 -25.83 40.81
N ARG A 317 -24.26 -27.01 40.41
CA ARG A 317 -25.23 -27.82 41.18
C ARG A 317 -24.61 -29.15 41.59
N SER A 318 -23.31 -29.13 41.82
CA SER A 318 -22.56 -30.28 42.31
C SER A 318 -22.77 -30.36 43.81
N LEU A 319 -23.00 -31.56 44.34
CA LEU A 319 -23.24 -31.84 45.78
C LEU A 319 -24.52 -31.23 46.39
N ASP A 320 -24.95 -30.05 45.97
CA ASP A 320 -26.25 -29.48 46.27
C ASP A 320 -26.95 -28.90 45.02
N SER A 321 -28.16 -28.36 45.16
CA SER A 321 -28.95 -27.87 44.02
C SER A 321 -29.14 -26.35 44.03
N GLU A 322 -28.49 -25.65 44.96
CA GLU A 322 -28.70 -24.22 45.19
C GLU A 322 -27.81 -23.40 44.28
N ARG A 323 -28.28 -22.22 43.85
CA ARG A 323 -27.47 -21.25 43.11
C ARG A 323 -27.68 -19.84 43.66
N ASN A 324 -27.89 -19.71 44.98
CA ASN A 324 -27.85 -18.44 45.69
C ASN A 324 -26.42 -18.15 46.10
N HIS A 325 -26.00 -16.89 45.98
CA HIS A 325 -24.62 -16.52 46.24
C HIS A 325 -24.58 -15.30 47.15
N THR A 326 -23.56 -15.24 48.01
CA THR A 326 -23.25 -14.02 48.78
C THR A 326 -22.94 -12.86 47.81
N GLU A 327 -23.16 -11.61 48.24
CA GLU A 327 -22.83 -10.44 47.42
C GLU A 327 -21.35 -10.39 47.00
N GLU A 328 -21.12 -10.16 45.70
CA GLU A 328 -19.80 -10.09 45.06
C GLU A 328 -19.63 -8.79 44.27
N ASP A 329 -18.41 -8.27 44.24
CA ASP A 329 -17.99 -7.10 43.48
C ASP A 329 -17.62 -7.53 42.04
N ALA A 330 -17.94 -6.68 41.07
CA ALA A 330 -17.67 -6.93 39.65
C ALA A 330 -17.16 -5.67 38.94
N SER A 331 -16.33 -5.87 37.92
CA SER A 331 -15.93 -4.83 36.95
C SER A 331 -16.71 -5.00 35.65
N ILE A 332 -17.04 -3.90 34.99
CA ILE A 332 -17.80 -3.83 33.74
C ILE A 332 -17.02 -2.98 32.74
N LEU A 333 -16.87 -3.49 31.52
CA LEU A 333 -16.41 -2.74 30.35
C LEU A 333 -17.55 -2.74 29.34
N ALA A 334 -17.84 -1.59 28.72
CA ALA A 334 -18.74 -1.49 27.59
C ALA A 334 -18.13 -0.69 26.43
N MET A 335 -18.30 -1.17 25.20
CA MET A 335 -17.76 -0.58 23.97
C MET A 335 -18.81 -0.61 22.84
N THR A 336 -18.63 0.20 21.77
CA THR A 336 -19.47 0.09 20.56
C THR A 336 -19.53 -1.36 20.03
N SER A 337 -20.65 -1.75 19.40
CA SER A 337 -21.09 -3.15 19.21
C SER A 337 -20.17 -4.11 18.42
N GLU A 338 -19.34 -3.61 17.53
CA GLU A 338 -18.33 -4.40 16.80
C GLU A 338 -17.31 -3.42 16.25
N PHE A 339 -16.02 -3.69 16.43
CA PHE A 339 -14.95 -2.83 15.97
C PHE A 339 -13.63 -3.59 15.84
N VAL A 340 -12.75 -3.05 14.99
CA VAL A 340 -11.37 -3.52 14.82
C VAL A 340 -10.48 -2.29 14.78
N PHE A 341 -9.55 -2.20 15.72
CA PHE A 341 -8.54 -1.16 15.75
C PHE A 341 -7.17 -1.82 15.77
N SER A 342 -6.46 -1.71 14.66
CA SER A 342 -5.13 -2.29 14.51
C SER A 342 -4.00 -1.32 14.89
N GLY A 343 -4.34 -0.16 15.45
CA GLY A 343 -3.39 0.90 15.80
C GLY A 343 -2.95 1.76 14.61
N GLU A 344 -2.10 2.75 14.89
CA GLU A 344 -1.52 3.67 13.90
C GLU A 344 -0.16 3.18 13.36
N VAL A 345 -0.05 1.89 13.03
CA VAL A 345 1.19 1.31 12.47
C VAL A 345 1.43 1.87 11.06
N PRO A 346 2.61 2.45 10.76
CA PRO A 346 2.92 2.98 9.43
C PRO A 346 3.06 1.86 8.40
N SER A 347 2.88 2.19 7.11
CA SER A 347 3.32 1.27 6.05
C SER A 347 4.85 1.10 6.11
N CYS A 348 5.38 0.00 5.56
CA CYS A 348 6.83 -0.17 5.55
C CYS A 348 7.54 0.82 4.63
N ASP A 349 6.86 1.33 3.60
CA ASP A 349 7.38 2.41 2.77
C ASP A 349 7.46 3.73 3.57
N ASP A 350 6.53 3.99 4.49
CA ASP A 350 6.62 5.16 5.38
C ASP A 350 7.72 5.00 6.44
N ALA A 351 7.89 3.79 6.99
CA ALA A 351 8.93 3.50 7.98
C ALA A 351 10.34 3.49 7.38
N PHE A 352 10.48 3.11 6.11
CA PHE A 352 11.76 3.01 5.40
C PHE A 352 11.70 3.67 4.02
N PRO A 353 11.44 4.99 3.94
CA PRO A 353 11.09 5.64 2.70
C PRO A 353 12.26 5.70 1.72
N GLY A 354 13.51 5.61 2.18
CA GLY A 354 14.70 5.66 1.32
C GLY A 354 15.94 5.02 1.93
N ALA A 355 17.10 5.24 1.32
CA ALA A 355 18.37 4.74 1.85
C ALA A 355 18.64 5.29 3.27
N VAL A 356 18.33 6.58 3.48
CA VAL A 356 18.39 7.24 4.79
C VAL A 356 17.16 8.12 4.99
N ALA A 357 16.64 8.16 6.20
CA ALA A 357 15.48 8.95 6.59
C ALA A 357 15.57 9.39 8.06
N ALA A 358 14.85 10.46 8.43
CA ALA A 358 14.77 10.92 9.80
C ALA A 358 13.33 11.28 10.20
N PHE A 359 13.05 11.21 11.51
CA PHE A 359 11.79 11.66 12.11
C PHE A 359 12.05 12.45 13.40
N SER A 360 10.99 12.91 14.08
CA SER A 360 11.08 13.76 15.29
C SER A 360 11.77 15.11 15.06
N GLY A 361 11.75 15.63 13.81
CA GLY A 361 12.42 16.88 13.44
C GLY A 361 13.94 16.80 13.36
N SER A 362 14.51 15.60 13.34
CA SER A 362 15.96 15.39 13.28
C SER A 362 16.54 15.57 11.88
N ALA A 363 17.85 15.80 11.83
CA ALA A 363 18.58 16.06 10.59
C ALA A 363 19.25 14.80 10.03
N ILE A 364 19.44 14.79 8.70
CA ILE A 364 20.35 13.89 8.02
C ILE A 364 21.65 14.66 7.72
N SER A 365 22.79 14.13 8.14
CA SER A 365 24.11 14.74 7.98
C SER A 365 25.04 13.87 7.12
N LEU A 366 25.31 14.32 5.89
CA LEU A 366 26.16 13.60 4.92
C LEU A 366 27.41 14.39 4.56
N ALA A 367 28.58 13.74 4.64
CA ALA A 367 29.84 14.33 4.19
C ALA A 367 29.89 14.48 2.65
N ALA A 368 30.73 15.39 2.15
CA ALA A 368 30.98 15.61 0.75
C ALA A 368 31.33 14.31 0.01
N GLY A 369 30.84 14.18 -1.22
CA GLY A 369 30.98 13.03 -2.10
C GLY A 369 30.07 11.85 -1.77
N SER A 370 29.18 11.98 -0.75
CA SER A 370 28.28 10.90 -0.38
C SER A 370 27.29 10.56 -1.50
N ARG A 371 26.86 9.30 -1.56
CA ARG A 371 25.94 8.80 -2.57
C ARG A 371 24.90 7.86 -1.94
N MET A 372 23.64 8.25 -2.04
CA MET A 372 22.48 7.42 -1.74
C MET A 372 21.89 6.91 -3.05
N ILE A 373 21.60 5.62 -3.12
CA ILE A 373 21.05 4.94 -4.29
C ILE A 373 19.74 4.32 -3.86
N ASP A 374 18.64 5.04 -4.10
CA ASP A 374 17.27 4.69 -3.77
C ASP A 374 16.30 5.13 -4.87
N GLU A 375 15.04 4.77 -4.72
CA GLU A 375 13.95 5.01 -5.68
C GLU A 375 13.31 6.41 -5.58
N ASN A 376 13.76 7.25 -4.64
CA ASN A 376 13.11 8.51 -4.29
C ASN A 376 13.50 9.71 -5.15
N ALA A 377 14.07 9.48 -6.33
CA ALA A 377 14.44 10.52 -7.29
C ALA A 377 15.26 11.70 -6.71
N GLY A 378 16.08 11.45 -5.68
CA GLY A 378 16.92 12.47 -5.05
C GLY A 378 16.38 13.09 -3.76
N VAL A 379 15.21 12.67 -3.29
CA VAL A 379 14.53 13.25 -2.12
C VAL A 379 14.71 12.36 -0.88
N LEU A 380 15.13 12.96 0.22
CA LEU A 380 15.25 12.35 1.54
C LEU A 380 14.06 12.77 2.42
N SER A 381 13.48 11.82 3.16
CA SER A 381 12.44 12.11 4.15
C SER A 381 13.07 12.58 5.46
N ALA A 382 13.10 13.89 5.67
CA ALA A 382 13.54 14.54 6.89
C ALA A 382 13.13 16.02 6.91
N GLN A 383 13.11 16.62 8.11
CA GLN A 383 12.94 18.07 8.23
C GLN A 383 14.22 18.87 7.87
N GLN A 384 15.40 18.28 7.99
CA GLN A 384 16.68 18.97 7.79
C GLN A 384 17.72 18.09 7.10
N PHE A 385 18.49 18.70 6.20
CA PHE A 385 19.66 18.09 5.57
C PHE A 385 20.90 18.98 5.76
N ILE A 386 21.99 18.37 6.20
CA ILE A 386 23.25 19.02 6.55
C ILE A 386 24.39 18.35 5.77
N THR A 387 25.25 19.16 5.17
CA THR A 387 26.47 18.69 4.49
C THR A 387 27.58 19.74 4.56
N ASP A 388 28.83 19.31 4.44
CA ASP A 388 30.03 20.16 4.36
C ASP A 388 30.40 20.56 2.91
N ALA A 389 29.61 20.13 1.92
CA ALA A 389 29.71 20.54 0.52
C ALA A 389 28.81 21.74 0.17
N THR A 390 29.12 22.45 -0.91
CA THR A 390 28.30 23.58 -1.40
C THR A 390 27.31 23.07 -2.45
N SER A 391 26.02 23.41 -2.34
CA SER A 391 25.01 22.99 -3.33
C SER A 391 25.44 23.31 -4.77
N GLY A 392 25.24 22.35 -5.69
CA GLY A 392 25.68 22.44 -7.09
C GLY A 392 27.15 22.09 -7.34
N SER A 393 27.95 21.81 -6.30
CA SER A 393 29.33 21.35 -6.50
C SER A 393 29.41 19.87 -6.91
N ALA A 394 30.51 19.48 -7.56
CA ALA A 394 30.73 18.09 -8.00
C ALA A 394 30.78 17.09 -6.82
N ASP A 395 31.18 17.56 -5.64
CA ASP A 395 31.25 16.82 -4.38
C ASP A 395 30.00 17.00 -3.50
N TYR A 396 28.94 17.67 -3.98
CA TYR A 396 27.68 17.69 -3.24
C TYR A 396 27.07 16.29 -3.16
N PRO A 397 26.53 15.86 -2.00
CA PRO A 397 25.93 14.53 -1.87
C PRO A 397 24.88 14.26 -2.95
N LYS A 398 24.95 13.07 -3.56
CA LYS A 398 24.04 12.65 -4.62
C LYS A 398 23.05 11.59 -4.13
N CYS A 399 21.79 11.68 -4.53
CA CYS A 399 20.72 10.76 -4.15
C CYS A 399 20.04 10.19 -5.40
N GLY A 400 19.21 9.15 -5.25
CA GLY A 400 18.50 8.50 -6.35
C GLY A 400 19.32 7.50 -7.18
N GLN A 401 18.60 6.65 -7.92
CA GLN A 401 19.18 5.74 -8.92
C GLN A 401 20.03 6.51 -9.95
N ASN A 402 19.49 7.63 -10.43
CA ASN A 402 20.24 8.63 -11.20
C ASN A 402 20.88 9.64 -10.22
N PRO A 403 22.20 9.89 -10.28
CA PRO A 403 22.87 10.81 -9.37
C PRO A 403 22.39 12.25 -9.55
N VAL A 404 21.56 12.72 -8.63
CA VAL A 404 21.15 14.14 -8.52
C VAL A 404 21.50 14.67 -7.15
N ASP A 405 21.58 15.99 -6.97
CA ASP A 405 21.80 16.59 -5.64
C ASP A 405 20.73 16.13 -4.64
N CYS A 406 21.15 15.67 -3.47
CA CYS A 406 20.22 15.30 -2.41
C CYS A 406 19.40 16.51 -1.95
N THR A 407 18.09 16.32 -1.85
CA THR A 407 17.14 17.31 -1.31
C THR A 407 16.29 16.68 -0.20
N VAL A 408 15.62 17.48 0.63
CA VAL A 408 14.66 17.00 1.63
C VAL A 408 13.25 17.47 1.32
N ASN A 409 12.26 16.65 1.66
CA ASN A 409 10.83 16.98 1.50
C ASN A 409 10.27 17.88 2.62
N ASN A 410 11.04 18.16 3.69
CA ASN A 410 10.61 18.87 4.90
C ASN A 410 9.50 18.15 5.69
N THR A 411 9.43 16.83 5.58
CA THR A 411 8.47 15.99 6.29
C THR A 411 9.23 14.88 7.01
N ASP A 412 8.89 14.63 8.27
CA ASP A 412 9.41 13.48 9.00
C ASP A 412 8.94 12.17 8.36
N ALA A 413 9.79 11.16 8.35
CA ALA A 413 9.44 9.83 7.84
C ALA A 413 8.27 9.20 8.62
N LEU A 414 8.21 9.44 9.93
CA LEU A 414 7.16 8.96 10.82
C LEU A 414 6.55 10.13 11.58
N THR A 415 5.23 10.11 11.74
CA THR A 415 4.55 10.99 12.70
C THR A 415 4.90 10.61 14.13
N ASP A 416 4.75 11.53 15.08
CA ASP A 416 5.00 11.27 16.50
C ASP A 416 4.19 10.06 17.02
N SER A 417 2.98 9.86 16.49
CA SER A 417 2.11 8.76 16.89
C SER A 417 2.55 7.42 16.32
N GLN A 418 2.91 7.38 15.03
CA GLN A 418 3.51 6.20 14.40
C GLN A 418 4.83 5.81 15.06
N ALA A 419 5.68 6.79 15.40
CA ALA A 419 6.95 6.55 16.09
C ALA A 419 6.77 5.99 17.51
N ARG A 420 5.69 6.39 18.22
CA ARG A 420 5.33 5.83 19.53
C ARG A 420 4.78 4.41 19.42
N ALA A 421 4.01 4.11 18.37
CA ALA A 421 3.45 2.79 18.13
C ALA A 421 4.51 1.71 17.85
N ILE A 422 5.76 2.11 17.56
CA ILE A 422 6.86 1.18 17.28
C ILE A 422 7.76 1.01 18.53
N PRO A 423 7.92 -0.22 19.06
CA PRO A 423 7.46 -1.47 18.47
C PRO A 423 6.06 -1.85 18.97
N THR A 424 5.30 -2.57 18.16
CA THR A 424 3.97 -3.08 18.54
C THR A 424 4.03 -4.33 19.42
N ILE A 425 5.24 -4.80 19.74
CA ILE A 425 5.50 -6.02 20.51
C ILE A 425 6.24 -5.70 21.81
N THR A 426 6.02 -6.52 22.84
CA THR A 426 6.76 -6.40 24.10
C THR A 426 8.18 -6.96 23.94
N ILE A 427 9.20 -6.20 24.36
CA ILE A 427 10.60 -6.63 24.28
C ILE A 427 11.08 -7.08 25.66
N ASP A 428 11.12 -8.40 25.87
CA ASP A 428 11.73 -9.03 27.03
C ASP A 428 13.21 -9.36 26.78
N ASP A 429 14.05 -9.43 27.83
CA ASP A 429 15.43 -9.88 27.69
C ASP A 429 15.55 -11.41 27.55
N SER A 430 15.18 -11.93 26.38
CA SER A 430 15.15 -13.37 26.07
C SER A 430 16.12 -13.80 24.97
N GLY A 431 16.72 -12.84 24.26
CA GLY A 431 17.60 -13.06 23.13
C GLY A 431 18.95 -13.68 23.51
N PRO A 432 19.42 -14.71 22.79
CA PRO A 432 20.79 -15.21 22.95
C PRO A 432 21.81 -14.16 22.48
N GLU A 433 23.08 -14.31 22.83
CA GLU A 433 24.13 -13.51 22.19
C GLU A 433 24.10 -13.70 20.66
N ILE A 434 24.30 -12.60 19.94
CA ILE A 434 24.35 -12.61 18.46
C ILE A 434 25.71 -13.17 18.06
N ALA A 435 25.74 -14.44 17.64
CA ALA A 435 26.95 -15.15 17.24
C ALA A 435 27.07 -15.25 15.71
N GLU A 436 28.30 -15.34 15.19
CA GLU A 436 28.57 -15.54 13.77
C GLU A 436 27.95 -16.83 13.22
N GLY A 437 27.51 -16.82 11.96
CA GLY A 437 26.81 -17.93 11.29
C GLY A 437 25.38 -17.59 10.88
N ASP A 438 24.53 -18.61 10.81
CA ASP A 438 23.15 -18.47 10.33
C ASP A 438 22.26 -17.69 11.32
N LEU A 439 21.56 -16.68 10.83
CA LEU A 439 20.53 -15.92 11.55
C LEU A 439 19.14 -16.21 10.97
N ALA A 440 18.19 -16.47 11.86
CA ALA A 440 16.78 -16.69 11.54
C ALA A 440 15.90 -16.38 12.75
N GLY A 441 14.75 -15.73 12.52
CA GLY A 441 13.77 -15.44 13.58
C GLY A 441 14.09 -14.19 14.40
N ASP A 442 13.54 -14.13 15.61
CA ASP A 442 13.47 -12.88 16.38
C ASP A 442 14.38 -12.90 17.60
N TYR A 443 15.08 -11.80 17.82
CA TYR A 443 16.01 -11.60 18.93
C TYR A 443 15.55 -10.41 19.76
N TYR A 444 15.31 -10.62 21.05
CA TYR A 444 14.80 -9.60 21.96
C TYR A 444 15.82 -9.28 23.04
N PHE A 445 16.20 -8.01 23.16
CA PHE A 445 17.16 -7.54 24.14
C PHE A 445 16.59 -6.35 24.90
N ASN A 446 16.39 -6.51 26.20
CA ASN A 446 16.15 -5.38 27.08
C ASN A 446 17.46 -5.06 27.83
N ARG A 447 18.40 -4.42 27.13
CA ARG A 447 19.79 -4.24 27.57
C ARG A 447 20.33 -2.90 27.10
N GLN A 448 21.10 -2.25 27.97
CA GLN A 448 21.73 -0.96 27.66
C GLN A 448 22.75 -1.05 26.50
N LEU A 449 23.44 -2.18 26.34
CA LEU A 449 24.43 -2.41 25.28
C LEU A 449 24.22 -3.77 24.63
N VAL A 450 24.07 -3.77 23.31
CA VAL A 450 24.01 -4.98 22.49
C VAL A 450 25.01 -4.84 21.35
N THR A 451 25.83 -5.87 21.15
CA THR A 451 26.90 -5.85 20.15
C THR A 451 26.78 -7.03 19.21
N MET A 452 26.74 -6.76 17.91
CA MET A 452 27.02 -7.74 16.87
C MET A 452 28.51 -7.65 16.52
N ALA A 453 29.28 -8.65 16.98
CA ALA A 453 30.73 -8.65 16.92
C ALA A 453 31.26 -8.96 15.50
N ALA A 454 32.58 -8.87 15.33
CA ALA A 454 33.24 -9.15 14.06
C ALA A 454 33.01 -10.60 13.62
N GLY A 455 32.52 -10.79 12.40
CA GLY A 455 32.16 -12.11 11.88
C GLY A 455 31.35 -12.03 10.58
N ASN A 456 31.08 -13.18 9.98
CA ASN A 456 30.13 -13.31 8.87
C ASN A 456 28.79 -13.83 9.41
N TYR A 457 27.69 -13.20 9.01
CA TYR A 457 26.34 -13.59 9.42
C TYR A 457 25.49 -13.81 8.18
N ASP A 458 24.92 -15.01 8.08
CA ASP A 458 24.10 -15.45 6.96
C ASP A 458 22.62 -15.42 7.37
N VAL A 459 21.87 -14.44 6.89
CA VAL A 459 20.43 -14.30 7.16
C VAL A 459 19.67 -15.25 6.22
N ILE A 460 19.26 -16.40 6.75
CA ILE A 460 18.68 -17.51 5.98
C ILE A 460 17.14 -17.52 5.96
N ALA A 461 16.52 -16.66 6.78
CA ALA A 461 15.08 -16.44 6.86
C ALA A 461 14.82 -15.01 7.39
N PRO A 462 13.60 -14.47 7.30
CA PRO A 462 13.24 -13.22 7.97
C PRO A 462 13.77 -13.18 9.41
N THR A 463 14.59 -12.18 9.71
CA THR A 463 15.29 -12.02 10.99
C THR A 463 15.05 -10.62 11.53
N ARG A 464 14.63 -10.52 12.80
CA ARG A 464 14.35 -9.25 13.46
C ARG A 464 15.11 -9.15 14.79
N ILE A 465 15.75 -8.02 15.03
CA ILE A 465 16.48 -7.74 16.27
C ILE A 465 15.84 -6.53 16.94
N TYR A 466 15.34 -6.71 18.16
CA TYR A 466 14.72 -5.68 18.97
C TYR A 466 15.59 -5.37 20.17
N VAL A 467 15.91 -4.09 20.35
CA VAL A 467 16.67 -3.59 21.50
C VAL A 467 15.86 -2.50 22.18
N SER A 468 15.41 -2.73 23.42
CA SER A 468 14.71 -1.76 24.25
C SER A 468 15.61 -1.17 25.34
N ASP A 469 15.26 0.02 25.84
CA ASP A 469 15.91 0.65 26.99
C ASP A 469 15.45 0.01 28.31
N PRO A 470 16.36 -0.54 29.14
CA PRO A 470 16.01 -1.14 30.44
C PRO A 470 15.56 -0.14 31.51
N GLY A 471 15.67 1.17 31.26
CA GLY A 471 15.15 2.22 32.13
C GLY A 471 15.98 2.49 33.40
N ASP A 472 17.03 1.71 33.65
CA ASP A 472 17.90 1.78 34.84
C ASP A 472 19.27 2.42 34.55
N ASN A 473 19.37 3.24 33.50
CA ASN A 473 20.59 3.88 32.99
C ASN A 473 21.49 4.51 34.07
N ILE A 474 22.43 3.73 34.62
CA ILE A 474 23.40 4.21 35.60
C ILE A 474 24.44 5.10 34.89
N GLY A 475 24.30 6.42 35.05
CA GLY A 475 25.29 7.39 34.55
C GLY A 475 24.95 8.10 33.23
N GLY A 476 23.71 7.97 32.73
CA GLY A 476 23.24 8.72 31.55
C GLY A 476 23.80 8.25 30.21
N VAL A 477 24.21 6.98 30.11
CA VAL A 477 24.59 6.35 28.84
C VAL A 477 23.33 5.88 28.13
N ALA A 478 23.12 6.32 26.88
CA ALA A 478 21.98 5.90 26.08
C ALA A 478 22.07 4.42 25.69
N THR A 479 20.92 3.75 25.57
CA THR A 479 20.80 2.42 24.98
C THR A 479 21.43 2.41 23.61
N LYS A 480 22.26 1.40 23.32
CA LYS A 480 23.04 1.37 22.09
C LYS A 480 23.22 -0.02 21.52
N PHE A 481 22.89 -0.15 20.24
CA PHE A 481 23.24 -1.29 19.41
C PHE A 481 24.48 -0.98 18.57
N THR A 482 25.48 -1.86 18.60
CA THR A 482 26.72 -1.66 17.84
C THR A 482 27.00 -2.87 16.94
N MET A 483 27.19 -2.63 15.64
CA MET A 483 27.74 -3.62 14.72
C MET A 483 29.20 -3.30 14.46
N VAL A 484 30.11 -4.26 14.71
CA VAL A 484 31.55 -4.02 14.62
C VAL A 484 32.19 -5.04 13.68
N ASN A 485 32.67 -4.60 12.53
CA ASN A 485 33.25 -5.45 11.48
C ASN A 485 32.39 -6.69 11.14
N ALA A 486 31.07 -6.52 11.14
CA ALA A 486 30.11 -7.55 10.76
C ALA A 486 29.83 -7.50 9.27
N ASN A 487 29.81 -8.66 8.61
CA ASN A 487 29.48 -8.78 7.20
C ASN A 487 28.20 -9.61 7.05
N ILE A 488 27.14 -8.97 6.54
CA ILE A 488 25.80 -9.57 6.46
C ILE A 488 25.48 -9.99 5.03
N THR A 489 25.18 -11.27 4.87
CA THR A 489 24.66 -11.89 3.64
C THR A 489 23.20 -12.24 3.86
N VAL A 490 22.34 -11.97 2.88
CA VAL A 490 20.89 -12.21 2.98
C VAL A 490 20.48 -13.15 1.86
N ALA A 491 19.83 -14.26 2.22
CA ALA A 491 19.29 -15.24 1.28
C ALA A 491 18.07 -14.69 0.52
N GLU A 492 17.75 -15.29 -0.63
CA GLU A 492 16.55 -14.95 -1.40
C GLU A 492 15.27 -15.14 -0.55
N GLY A 493 14.42 -14.12 -0.47
CA GLY A 493 13.21 -14.11 0.36
C GLY A 493 13.43 -13.86 1.85
N ALA A 494 14.67 -13.65 2.31
CA ALA A 494 14.98 -13.26 3.69
C ALA A 494 15.23 -11.74 3.81
N TYR A 495 15.15 -11.21 5.02
CA TYR A 495 15.54 -9.82 5.34
C TYR A 495 16.05 -9.74 6.77
N LEU A 496 16.88 -8.74 7.06
CA LEU A 496 17.29 -8.37 8.41
C LEU A 496 16.69 -7.02 8.78
N ALA A 497 15.86 -6.99 9.82
CA ALA A 497 15.31 -5.77 10.37
C ALA A 497 15.81 -5.56 11.81
N ILE A 498 16.17 -4.33 12.17
CA ILE A 498 16.73 -3.99 13.48
C ILE A 498 15.96 -2.78 14.02
N TYR A 499 15.31 -2.95 15.17
CA TYR A 499 14.68 -1.90 15.95
C TYR A 499 15.50 -1.60 17.20
N VAL A 500 15.77 -0.32 17.46
CA VAL A 500 16.50 0.11 18.66
C VAL A 500 15.83 1.33 19.30
N ASP A 501 15.41 1.18 20.55
CA ASP A 501 14.99 2.29 21.42
C ASP A 501 16.22 3.01 21.99
N GLY A 502 17.00 3.61 21.10
CA GLY A 502 18.31 4.17 21.40
C GLY A 502 19.17 4.36 20.14
N ASP A 503 20.49 4.48 20.34
CA ASP A 503 21.44 4.77 19.27
C ASP A 503 21.91 3.49 18.54
N VAL A 504 22.22 3.63 17.25
CA VAL A 504 22.83 2.57 16.44
C VAL A 504 24.19 3.03 15.94
N VAL A 505 25.21 2.19 16.12
CA VAL A 505 26.54 2.43 15.55
C VAL A 505 26.94 1.31 14.60
N ILE A 506 27.23 1.70 13.37
CA ILE A 506 27.68 0.82 12.29
C ILE A 506 29.17 1.08 12.08
N ASP A 507 30.00 0.22 12.65
CA ASP A 507 31.46 0.36 12.67
C ASP A 507 32.13 -0.68 11.76
N GLY A 508 32.70 -0.25 10.63
CA GLY A 508 33.41 -1.12 9.69
C GLY A 508 32.59 -2.28 9.13
N SER A 509 31.27 -2.17 9.15
CA SER A 509 30.33 -3.28 8.85
C SER A 509 29.53 -3.01 7.57
N ASN A 510 29.11 -4.07 6.87
CA ASN A 510 28.12 -3.99 5.80
C ASN A 510 26.78 -4.55 6.30
N PRO A 511 25.84 -3.69 6.77
CA PRO A 511 24.61 -4.11 7.44
C PRO A 511 23.69 -4.98 6.60
N ASN A 512 23.52 -4.67 5.32
CA ASN A 512 22.50 -5.28 4.46
C ASN A 512 21.15 -5.47 5.20
N ALA A 513 20.68 -4.40 5.87
CA ALA A 513 19.59 -4.44 6.83
C ALA A 513 18.65 -3.22 6.72
N LEU A 514 17.45 -3.37 7.25
CA LEU A 514 16.48 -2.31 7.49
C LEU A 514 16.59 -1.91 8.96
N VAL A 515 17.03 -0.69 9.26
CA VAL A 515 17.33 -0.25 10.63
C VAL A 515 16.47 0.93 11.01
N LEU A 516 15.70 0.79 12.08
CA LEU A 516 14.91 1.85 12.69
C LEU A 516 15.42 2.11 14.11
N ALA A 517 15.91 3.32 14.36
CA ALA A 517 16.41 3.75 15.66
C ALA A 517 15.59 4.94 16.18
N LYS A 518 15.19 4.92 17.45
CA LYS A 518 14.65 6.13 18.10
C LYS A 518 15.73 7.18 18.39
N GLY A 519 16.97 6.74 18.61
CA GLY A 519 18.15 7.58 18.76
C GLY A 519 18.86 7.87 17.43
N GLU A 520 20.15 8.21 17.51
CA GLU A 520 20.99 8.55 16.34
C GLU A 520 21.53 7.27 15.67
N ILE A 521 21.60 7.27 14.34
CA ILE A 521 22.34 6.25 13.57
C ILE A 521 23.67 6.86 13.12
N THR A 522 24.80 6.32 13.61
CA THR A 522 26.14 6.77 13.25
C THR A 522 26.93 5.71 12.47
N PHE A 523 27.56 6.11 11.37
CA PHE A 523 28.50 5.28 10.62
C PHE A 523 29.95 5.61 11.00
N ALA A 524 30.76 4.58 11.32
CA ALA A 524 32.16 4.70 11.70
C ALA A 524 33.03 3.72 10.90
N ASN A 525 34.27 4.11 10.58
CA ASN A 525 35.28 3.28 9.88
C ASN A 525 34.77 2.56 8.61
N VAL A 526 33.82 3.16 7.90
CA VAL A 526 33.32 2.66 6.62
C VAL A 526 34.41 2.80 5.54
N SER A 527 34.74 1.70 4.85
CA SER A 527 35.71 1.72 3.73
C SER A 527 35.06 2.28 2.45
N GLU A 528 35.84 2.55 1.39
CA GLU A 528 35.36 3.08 0.07
C GLU A 528 34.45 2.08 -0.71
N GLY A 529 33.61 1.31 -0.04
CA GLY A 529 32.65 0.36 -0.61
C GLY A 529 31.20 0.83 -0.50
N THR A 530 30.32 0.20 -1.27
CA THR A 530 28.88 0.45 -1.20
C THR A 530 28.26 -0.38 -0.08
N LEU A 531 27.73 0.29 0.94
CA LEU A 531 26.87 -0.29 1.98
C LEU A 531 25.50 -0.62 1.39
N ARG A 532 24.82 -1.62 1.94
CA ARG A 532 23.44 -1.94 1.62
C ARG A 532 22.53 -1.80 2.84
N GLY A 533 21.36 -1.22 2.66
CA GLY A 533 20.36 -1.10 3.73
C GLY A 533 19.52 0.17 3.65
N ARG A 534 18.55 0.27 4.56
CA ARG A 534 17.75 1.48 4.81
C ARG A 534 17.86 1.87 6.28
N PHE A 535 18.00 3.15 6.56
CA PHE A 535 18.27 3.65 7.90
C PHE A 535 17.34 4.81 8.24
N THR A 536 16.41 4.58 9.16
CA THR A 536 15.45 5.58 9.64
C THR A 536 15.73 5.90 11.11
N ALA A 537 15.93 7.18 11.45
CA ALA A 537 16.38 7.57 12.77
C ALA A 537 15.60 8.74 13.39
N GLY A 538 15.21 8.61 14.66
CA GLY A 538 14.57 9.67 15.43
C GLY A 538 15.55 10.71 15.96
N GLY A 539 16.80 10.33 16.19
CA GLY A 539 17.91 11.24 16.55
C GLY A 539 18.73 11.75 15.36
N GLY A 540 18.35 11.35 14.13
CA GLY A 540 19.04 11.70 12.90
C GLY A 540 20.06 10.66 12.45
N VAL A 541 20.56 10.84 11.22
CA VAL A 541 21.53 9.94 10.58
C VAL A 541 22.80 10.72 10.29
N GLY A 542 23.95 10.25 10.79
CA GLY A 542 25.22 10.98 10.69
C GLY A 542 26.41 10.11 10.28
N SER A 543 27.29 10.67 9.44
CA SER A 543 28.62 10.09 9.17
C SER A 543 29.69 11.16 9.01
N PRO A 544 30.86 11.03 9.68
CA PRO A 544 32.01 11.90 9.46
C PRO A 544 32.81 11.54 8.19
N ALA A 545 32.46 10.44 7.50
CA ALA A 545 33.10 9.98 6.26
C ALA A 545 32.09 9.92 5.12
N THR A 546 32.58 9.99 3.88
CA THR A 546 31.79 9.83 2.66
C THR A 546 31.05 8.49 2.67
N LEU A 547 29.72 8.53 2.55
CA LEU A 547 28.89 7.33 2.51
C LEU A 547 28.52 6.94 1.09
N ARG A 548 28.46 5.64 0.82
CA ARG A 548 27.81 5.08 -0.36
C ARG A 548 26.81 4.04 0.10
N VAL A 549 25.51 4.31 0.00
CA VAL A 549 24.45 3.42 0.47
C VAL A 549 23.53 3.07 -0.69
N THR A 550 23.25 1.79 -0.88
CA THR A 550 22.18 1.29 -1.75
C THR A 550 21.03 0.78 -0.91
N ALA A 551 19.84 1.32 -1.14
CA ALA A 551 18.63 0.90 -0.46
C ALA A 551 18.30 -0.57 -0.79
N ASN A 552 17.83 -1.29 0.23
CA ASN A 552 17.30 -2.64 0.08
C ASN A 552 15.81 -2.59 -0.29
N GLU A 553 15.28 -3.64 -0.91
CA GLU A 553 13.83 -3.81 -1.02
C GLU A 553 13.19 -3.87 0.38
N VAL A 554 12.02 -3.25 0.51
CA VAL A 554 11.27 -3.20 1.76
C VAL A 554 10.13 -4.23 1.69
N PRO A 555 10.03 -5.16 2.66
CA PRO A 555 8.88 -6.06 2.75
C PRO A 555 7.58 -5.27 3.02
N ASN A 556 6.43 -5.77 2.54
CA ASN A 556 5.11 -5.17 2.83
C ASN A 556 4.74 -5.16 4.32
N ASN A 557 5.37 -6.01 5.13
CA ASN A 557 5.15 -6.14 6.56
C ASN A 557 6.43 -6.59 7.27
N ILE A 558 6.79 -5.88 8.33
CA ILE A 558 7.82 -6.25 9.29
C ILE A 558 7.13 -6.23 10.65
N PRO A 559 6.72 -7.40 11.19
CA PRO A 559 5.98 -7.46 12.45
C PRO A 559 6.75 -6.73 13.55
N GLY A 560 6.04 -6.04 14.45
CA GLY A 560 6.69 -5.18 15.43
C GLY A 560 7.14 -3.80 14.93
N ILE A 561 7.22 -3.55 13.61
CA ILE A 561 7.80 -2.31 13.05
C ILE A 561 6.86 -1.59 12.09
N CYS A 562 6.36 -2.26 11.05
CA CYS A 562 5.59 -1.61 9.99
C CYS A 562 4.76 -2.60 9.17
N GLY A 563 3.79 -2.07 8.44
CA GLY A 563 2.91 -2.86 7.58
C GLY A 563 1.96 -3.75 8.36
N ARG A 564 1.09 -4.47 7.63
CA ARG A 564 0.13 -5.41 8.21
C ARG A 564 0.21 -6.74 7.49
N GLU A 565 0.22 -7.83 8.26
CA GLU A 565 0.11 -9.17 7.70
C GLU A 565 -1.35 -9.41 7.29
N VAL A 566 -1.61 -9.57 5.98
CA VAL A 566 -2.93 -9.96 5.48
C VAL A 566 -2.91 -11.47 5.25
N ILE A 567 -3.53 -12.22 6.18
CA ILE A 567 -3.79 -13.65 6.01
C ILE A 567 -5.28 -13.84 5.82
N GLU A 568 -5.65 -14.55 4.75
CA GLU A 568 -7.01 -14.97 4.54
C GLU A 568 -7.36 -16.12 5.51
N VAL A 569 -8.24 -15.84 6.48
CA VAL A 569 -8.73 -16.83 7.45
C VAL A 569 -10.23 -16.98 7.33
N LEU A 570 -10.76 -18.18 7.56
CA LEU A 570 -12.20 -18.39 7.57
C LEU A 570 -12.81 -17.72 8.80
N ASN A 571 -13.59 -16.65 8.61
CA ASN A 571 -14.24 -15.92 9.69
C ASN A 571 -15.52 -16.62 10.19
N HIS A 572 -16.37 -17.07 9.26
CA HIS A 572 -17.60 -17.80 9.58
C HIS A 572 -18.18 -18.52 8.35
N TYR A 573 -19.01 -19.51 8.60
CA TYR A 573 -20.00 -20.02 7.64
C TYR A 573 -21.30 -19.23 7.77
N ARG A 574 -22.00 -19.04 6.65
CA ARG A 574 -23.24 -18.27 6.60
C ARG A 574 -24.32 -19.01 5.83
N PHE A 575 -25.44 -19.31 6.47
CA PHE A 575 -26.68 -19.64 5.77
C PHE A 575 -27.40 -18.35 5.36
N GLU A 576 -27.89 -18.33 4.13
CA GLU A 576 -28.69 -17.23 3.62
C GLU A 576 -29.94 -17.75 2.92
N LEU A 577 -31.09 -17.26 3.38
CA LEU A 577 -32.41 -17.58 2.85
C LEU A 577 -33.16 -16.30 2.49
N ALA A 578 -33.90 -16.36 1.38
CA ALA A 578 -34.83 -15.32 0.97
C ALA A 578 -35.89 -14.99 2.03
N ASP A 579 -36.46 -16.03 2.66
CA ASP A 579 -37.41 -15.97 3.76
C ASP A 579 -37.45 -17.31 4.50
N ASN A 580 -38.22 -17.39 5.59
CA ASN A 580 -38.40 -18.62 6.37
C ASN A 580 -39.63 -19.46 5.94
N LYS A 581 -40.18 -19.26 4.74
CA LYS A 581 -41.37 -19.96 4.24
C LYS A 581 -40.97 -21.07 3.27
N GLY A 582 -41.47 -22.28 3.49
CA GLY A 582 -41.28 -23.45 2.62
C GLY A 582 -42.61 -24.12 2.30
N SER A 583 -42.64 -24.87 1.20
CA SER A 583 -43.79 -25.69 0.81
C SER A 583 -43.34 -27.12 0.58
N SER A 584 -44.15 -28.11 0.96
CA SER A 584 -43.85 -29.52 0.65
C SER A 584 -43.85 -29.86 -0.85
N CYS A 585 -44.25 -28.91 -1.71
CA CYS A 585 -44.30 -29.09 -3.15
C CYS A 585 -43.03 -28.66 -3.90
N ALA A 586 -42.18 -27.86 -3.25
CA ALA A 586 -40.98 -27.28 -3.87
C ALA A 586 -39.85 -27.22 -2.85
N ALA A 587 -38.64 -27.51 -3.31
CA ALA A 587 -37.46 -27.46 -2.47
C ALA A 587 -37.18 -26.00 -2.07
N LYS A 588 -36.74 -25.77 -0.82
CA LYS A 588 -36.34 -24.46 -0.35
C LYS A 588 -34.88 -24.22 -0.71
N GLU A 589 -34.61 -23.18 -1.50
CA GLU A 589 -33.25 -22.70 -1.75
C GLU A 589 -32.60 -22.12 -0.48
N VAL A 590 -31.36 -22.52 -0.24
CA VAL A 590 -30.49 -22.07 0.85
C VAL A 590 -29.10 -21.84 0.26
N THR A 591 -28.56 -20.64 0.40
CA THR A 591 -27.16 -20.36 0.04
C THR A 591 -26.28 -20.58 1.26
N LEU A 592 -25.20 -21.33 1.09
CA LEU A 592 -24.16 -21.51 2.10
C LEU A 592 -22.89 -20.78 1.64
N LYS A 593 -22.40 -19.83 2.43
CA LYS A 593 -21.17 -19.07 2.18
C LYS A 593 -20.11 -19.41 3.23
N ALA A 594 -18.85 -19.38 2.83
CA ALA A 594 -17.66 -19.38 3.65
C ALA A 594 -17.04 -17.97 3.53
N CYS A 595 -17.11 -17.20 4.61
CA CYS A 595 -16.78 -15.79 4.63
C CYS A 595 -15.38 -15.59 5.22
N ALA A 596 -14.52 -14.85 4.53
CA ALA A 596 -13.16 -14.54 5.00
C ALA A 596 -13.13 -13.33 5.95
N ASP A 597 -14.18 -12.50 5.94
CA ASP A 597 -14.36 -11.37 6.84
C ASP A 597 -15.71 -11.44 7.59
N VAL A 598 -15.93 -10.45 8.44
CA VAL A 598 -17.12 -10.38 9.29
C VAL A 598 -18.40 -10.07 8.52
N ASN A 599 -18.36 -9.20 7.51
CA ASN A 599 -19.55 -8.80 6.74
C ASN A 599 -19.89 -9.80 5.63
N CYS A 600 -18.98 -10.72 5.35
CA CYS A 600 -18.99 -11.60 4.19
C CYS A 600 -18.88 -10.81 2.87
N ASP A 601 -18.13 -9.71 2.88
CA ASP A 601 -17.80 -8.93 1.67
C ASP A 601 -16.69 -9.64 0.88
N LEU A 602 -15.77 -10.31 1.61
CA LEU A 602 -14.80 -11.23 1.08
C LEU A 602 -15.20 -12.70 1.33
N LEU A 603 -15.23 -13.50 0.27
CA LEU A 603 -15.45 -14.95 0.33
C LEU A 603 -14.13 -15.70 0.50
N TYR A 604 -14.16 -16.78 1.28
CA TYR A 604 -13.02 -17.63 1.55
C TYR A 604 -12.62 -18.47 0.32
N SER A 605 -11.39 -18.30 -0.14
CA SER A 605 -10.84 -18.79 -1.41
C SER A 605 -10.36 -20.24 -1.36
N GLN A 606 -10.34 -20.87 -0.18
CA GLN A 606 -9.93 -22.26 0.00
C GLN A 606 -11.13 -23.20 0.13
N PRO A 607 -10.96 -24.50 -0.25
CA PRO A 607 -12.02 -25.48 -0.10
C PRO A 607 -12.47 -25.62 1.35
N SER A 608 -13.79 -25.60 1.56
CA SER A 608 -14.44 -25.82 2.85
C SER A 608 -15.41 -26.98 2.75
N THR A 609 -15.34 -27.92 3.69
CA THR A 609 -16.28 -29.04 3.80
C THR A 609 -17.20 -28.82 5.01
N VAL A 610 -18.52 -28.91 4.81
CA VAL A 610 -19.54 -28.67 5.83
C VAL A 610 -20.59 -29.79 5.77
N ASN A 611 -20.90 -30.42 6.90
CA ASN A 611 -22.09 -31.28 7.02
C ASN A 611 -23.28 -30.46 7.50
N LEU A 612 -24.44 -30.68 6.88
CA LEU A 612 -25.65 -29.91 7.07
C LEU A 612 -26.62 -30.64 8.00
N VAL A 613 -27.27 -29.88 8.87
CA VAL A 613 -28.33 -30.36 9.76
C VAL A 613 -29.64 -29.67 9.35
N PRO A 614 -30.75 -30.42 9.17
CA PRO A 614 -30.90 -31.86 9.39
C PRO A 614 -30.23 -32.72 8.32
N VAL A 615 -29.76 -33.91 8.71
CA VAL A 615 -29.21 -34.90 7.76
C VAL A 615 -30.30 -35.51 6.86
N ASN A 616 -29.89 -35.96 5.68
CA ASN A 616 -30.71 -36.64 4.70
C ASN A 616 -31.42 -37.86 5.32
N SER A 617 -32.74 -37.88 5.23
CA SER A 617 -33.59 -38.89 5.87
C SER A 617 -34.93 -39.06 5.15
N GLY A 618 -35.82 -39.89 5.69
CA GLY A 618 -37.19 -39.99 5.18
C GLY A 618 -38.07 -38.76 5.39
N ASN A 619 -37.57 -37.75 6.13
CA ASN A 619 -38.28 -36.51 6.41
C ASN A 619 -37.72 -35.31 5.63
N TYR A 620 -36.39 -35.26 5.42
CA TYR A 620 -35.68 -34.15 4.80
C TYR A 620 -34.69 -34.64 3.77
N ARG A 621 -34.52 -33.87 2.69
CA ARG A 621 -33.50 -34.16 1.67
C ARG A 621 -32.84 -32.88 1.17
N TRP A 622 -31.56 -32.73 1.46
CA TRP A 622 -30.66 -31.79 0.81
C TRP A 622 -30.28 -32.25 -0.59
N SER A 623 -30.16 -31.31 -1.53
CA SER A 623 -29.54 -31.52 -2.84
C SER A 623 -28.45 -30.46 -3.07
N PRO A 624 -27.27 -30.83 -3.61
CA PRO A 624 -26.92 -32.16 -4.11
C PRO A 624 -26.69 -33.23 -3.03
N ASP A 625 -26.26 -32.85 -1.82
CA ASP A 625 -26.07 -33.76 -0.68
C ASP A 625 -26.09 -33.00 0.66
N ASP A 626 -26.17 -33.71 1.80
CA ASP A 626 -26.09 -33.14 3.16
C ASP A 626 -24.65 -33.00 3.69
N SER A 627 -23.65 -33.37 2.88
CA SER A 627 -22.23 -33.10 3.09
C SER A 627 -21.68 -32.41 1.85
N VAL A 628 -21.29 -31.15 1.98
CA VAL A 628 -20.94 -30.29 0.84
C VAL A 628 -19.51 -29.77 0.95
N THR A 629 -18.77 -29.82 -0.16
CA THR A 629 -17.44 -29.20 -0.28
C THR A 629 -17.50 -28.12 -1.35
N PHE A 630 -17.11 -26.91 -1.00
CA PHE A 630 -17.23 -25.73 -1.87
C PHE A 630 -16.11 -24.72 -1.61
N ILE A 631 -15.94 -23.76 -2.54
CA ILE A 631 -15.04 -22.61 -2.39
C ILE A 631 -15.92 -21.36 -2.42
N GLY A 632 -15.74 -20.45 -1.46
CA GLY A 632 -16.50 -19.21 -1.33
C GLY A 632 -17.97 -19.42 -0.99
N GLN A 633 -18.78 -19.91 -1.92
CA GLN A 633 -20.20 -20.17 -1.67
C GLN A 633 -20.76 -21.31 -2.53
N THR A 634 -21.91 -21.84 -2.12
CA THR A 634 -22.68 -22.84 -2.88
C THR A 634 -24.18 -22.67 -2.66
N SER A 635 -24.98 -23.01 -3.68
CA SER A 635 -26.44 -23.07 -3.57
C SER A 635 -26.89 -24.49 -3.27
N LEU A 636 -27.83 -24.62 -2.34
CA LEU A 636 -28.37 -25.87 -1.84
C LEU A 636 -29.89 -25.80 -1.88
N THR A 637 -30.55 -26.95 -1.99
CA THR A 637 -31.99 -27.03 -1.78
C THR A 637 -32.35 -28.02 -0.70
N LEU A 638 -33.38 -27.72 0.08
CA LEU A 638 -33.92 -28.61 1.12
C LEU A 638 -35.38 -28.96 0.81
N ASP A 639 -35.67 -30.25 0.68
CA ASP A 639 -37.03 -30.78 0.59
C ASP A 639 -37.56 -31.17 1.98
N SER A 640 -38.83 -30.86 2.26
CA SER A 640 -39.57 -31.44 3.40
C SER A 640 -40.56 -32.48 2.91
N LEU A 641 -40.20 -33.76 3.05
CA LEU A 641 -40.95 -34.90 2.54
C LEU A 641 -42.20 -35.23 3.37
N ARG A 642 -42.27 -34.73 4.61
CA ARG A 642 -43.37 -35.00 5.57
C ARG A 642 -43.87 -33.78 6.34
N GLY A 643 -43.50 -32.56 5.92
CA GLY A 643 -44.05 -31.31 6.46
C GLY A 643 -43.65 -30.98 7.90
N ALA A 644 -42.41 -31.27 8.29
CA ALA A 644 -41.84 -30.78 9.53
C ALA A 644 -40.94 -29.55 9.26
N ASP A 645 -40.83 -28.67 10.25
CA ASP A 645 -40.02 -27.43 10.18
C ASP A 645 -38.58 -27.74 10.59
N PRO A 646 -37.60 -27.73 9.67
CA PRO A 646 -36.19 -27.97 10.01
C PRO A 646 -35.57 -26.72 10.66
N GLU A 647 -34.77 -26.95 11.69
CA GLU A 647 -33.77 -25.99 12.20
C GLU A 647 -32.44 -26.26 11.50
N LEU A 648 -31.90 -25.24 10.84
CA LEU A 648 -30.68 -25.33 10.06
C LEU A 648 -29.48 -25.12 10.97
N ALA A 649 -28.53 -26.05 10.89
CA ALA A 649 -27.27 -26.00 11.60
C ALA A 649 -26.19 -26.69 10.77
N THR A 650 -24.96 -26.68 11.26
CA THR A 650 -23.81 -27.33 10.62
C THR A 650 -23.07 -28.22 11.61
N SER A 651 -22.33 -29.21 11.12
CA SER A 651 -21.50 -30.10 11.94
C SER A 651 -20.25 -30.57 11.20
N GLY A 652 -19.16 -30.85 11.92
CA GLY A 652 -17.93 -31.42 11.36
C GLY A 652 -17.31 -30.56 10.26
N GLU A 653 -17.33 -29.24 10.42
CA GLU A 653 -16.80 -28.32 9.41
C GLU A 653 -15.27 -28.37 9.34
N ASN A 654 -14.72 -28.32 8.12
CA ASN A 654 -13.30 -28.28 7.87
C ASN A 654 -12.97 -27.21 6.82
N PRO A 655 -12.33 -26.08 7.18
CA PRO A 655 -11.92 -25.74 8.55
C PRO A 655 -13.11 -25.44 9.48
N SER A 656 -12.94 -25.65 10.78
CA SER A 656 -13.96 -25.29 11.79
C SER A 656 -14.10 -23.77 11.85
N SER A 657 -15.34 -23.29 11.95
CA SER A 657 -15.66 -21.88 12.18
C SER A 657 -17.08 -21.73 12.73
N GLN A 658 -17.43 -20.53 13.19
CA GLN A 658 -18.80 -20.22 13.64
C GLN A 658 -19.80 -20.25 12.48
N LEU A 659 -21.07 -20.45 12.80
CA LEU A 659 -22.17 -20.35 11.83
C LEU A 659 -22.98 -19.09 12.13
N ARG A 660 -23.37 -18.37 11.08
CA ARG A 660 -24.35 -17.28 11.12
C ARG A 660 -25.50 -17.58 10.16
N CYS A 661 -26.68 -17.04 10.45
CA CYS A 661 -27.87 -17.30 9.66
C CYS A 661 -28.59 -16.02 9.29
N PHE A 662 -28.89 -15.83 8.00
CA PHE A 662 -29.55 -14.67 7.47
C PHE A 662 -30.85 -15.07 6.79
N ILE A 663 -31.95 -14.41 7.15
CA ILE A 663 -33.28 -14.63 6.57
C ILE A 663 -33.84 -13.28 6.10
N GLY A 664 -34.15 -13.17 4.81
CA GLY A 664 -34.61 -11.91 4.21
C GLY A 664 -33.60 -10.78 4.36
N GLY A 665 -32.32 -11.11 4.20
CA GLY A 665 -31.21 -10.17 4.32
C GLY A 665 -30.79 -9.82 5.75
N LYS A 666 -31.49 -10.30 6.79
CA LYS A 666 -31.22 -9.96 8.19
C LYS A 666 -30.67 -11.15 8.97
N GLU A 667 -29.64 -10.91 9.77
CA GLU A 667 -29.13 -11.92 10.69
C GLU A 667 -30.20 -12.28 11.72
N VAL A 668 -30.36 -13.58 11.95
CA VAL A 668 -31.21 -14.15 12.98
C VAL A 668 -30.38 -15.02 13.89
N ASN A 669 -30.73 -15.05 15.18
CA ASN A 669 -30.09 -15.98 16.12
C ASN A 669 -30.27 -17.42 15.63
N LEU A 670 -29.29 -18.28 15.89
CA LEU A 670 -29.23 -19.65 15.37
C LEU A 670 -30.48 -20.48 15.71
N GLY A 671 -31.07 -20.31 16.90
CA GLY A 671 -32.32 -20.98 17.27
C GLY A 671 -33.57 -20.54 16.46
N SER A 672 -33.46 -19.46 15.69
CA SER A 672 -34.47 -18.96 14.75
C SER A 672 -34.11 -19.23 13.28
N CYS A 673 -32.98 -19.89 13.00
CA CYS A 673 -32.58 -20.33 11.67
C CYS A 673 -33.43 -21.53 11.23
N LYS A 674 -34.70 -21.27 10.89
CA LYS A 674 -35.73 -22.30 10.65
C LYS A 674 -36.49 -22.03 9.37
N ILE A 675 -36.90 -23.10 8.70
CA ILE A 675 -37.84 -23.04 7.57
C ILE A 675 -39.19 -23.59 8.06
N LYS A 676 -40.29 -22.88 7.75
CA LYS A 676 -41.66 -23.28 8.07
C LYS A 676 -42.30 -23.94 6.85
N TYR A 677 -42.53 -25.25 6.87
CA TYR A 677 -43.10 -25.99 5.74
C TYR A 677 -44.60 -26.20 5.89
N GLU A 678 -45.35 -25.82 4.85
CA GLU A 678 -46.79 -26.09 4.74
C GLU A 678 -47.09 -27.18 3.69
N SER A 679 -48.24 -27.84 3.81
CA SER A 679 -48.65 -28.93 2.90
C SER A 679 -49.20 -28.45 1.56
N ASP A 680 -49.80 -27.25 1.52
CA ASP A 680 -50.23 -26.55 0.30
C ASP A 680 -49.31 -25.33 0.10
N GLY A 681 -49.13 -24.85 -1.14
CA GLY A 681 -48.23 -23.71 -1.36
C GLY A 681 -48.25 -23.12 -2.77
N LEU A 682 -47.42 -22.10 -2.96
CA LEU A 682 -47.18 -21.44 -4.24
C LEU A 682 -45.77 -21.76 -4.73
N VAL A 683 -45.61 -22.02 -6.02
CA VAL A 683 -44.34 -22.31 -6.68
C VAL A 683 -44.13 -21.29 -7.80
N PHE A 684 -42.97 -20.64 -7.83
CA PHE A 684 -42.59 -19.76 -8.93
C PHE A 684 -41.97 -20.61 -10.04
N LYS A 685 -42.70 -20.78 -11.14
CA LYS A 685 -42.34 -21.69 -12.21
C LYS A 685 -41.87 -20.94 -13.46
N ASN A 686 -40.75 -21.37 -14.02
CA ASN A 686 -40.34 -21.09 -15.38
C ASN A 686 -41.07 -22.05 -16.33
N ILE A 687 -42.12 -21.55 -16.97
CA ILE A 687 -42.96 -22.35 -17.89
C ILE A 687 -42.17 -22.73 -19.14
N THR A 688 -41.27 -21.86 -19.60
CA THR A 688 -40.50 -22.07 -20.83
C THR A 688 -39.59 -23.29 -20.72
N ASP A 689 -38.92 -23.47 -19.58
CA ASP A 689 -37.93 -24.53 -19.38
C ASP A 689 -38.43 -25.69 -18.51
N ASP A 690 -39.67 -25.62 -18.04
CA ASP A 690 -40.27 -26.56 -17.06
C ASP A 690 -39.38 -26.73 -15.81
N SER A 691 -38.98 -25.60 -15.22
CA SER A 691 -38.16 -25.54 -14.00
C SER A 691 -38.74 -24.54 -12.99
N GLU A 692 -38.17 -24.48 -11.78
CA GLU A 692 -38.57 -23.54 -10.72
C GLU A 692 -37.59 -22.35 -10.60
N THR A 693 -36.78 -22.14 -11.64
CA THR A 693 -35.68 -21.18 -11.63
C THR A 693 -36.02 -19.94 -12.45
N ILE A 694 -36.12 -18.80 -11.77
CA ILE A 694 -35.96 -17.48 -12.37
C ILE A 694 -34.46 -17.30 -12.66
N VAL A 695 -34.12 -17.12 -13.93
CA VAL A 695 -32.73 -16.99 -14.38
C VAL A 695 -32.26 -15.54 -14.24
N THR A 696 -30.96 -15.30 -14.41
CA THR A 696 -30.37 -13.96 -14.37
C THR A 696 -31.09 -13.01 -15.34
N GLN A 697 -31.46 -11.84 -14.84
CA GLN A 697 -32.11 -10.75 -15.55
C GLN A 697 -31.14 -9.58 -15.80
N LEU A 698 -31.49 -8.72 -16.75
CA LEU A 698 -30.83 -7.41 -16.93
C LEU A 698 -31.64 -6.33 -16.24
N SER A 699 -30.95 -5.43 -15.57
CA SER A 699 -31.50 -4.23 -14.96
C SER A 699 -32.31 -3.45 -16.00
N GLY A 700 -33.55 -3.09 -15.66
CA GLY A 700 -34.48 -2.39 -16.52
C GLY A 700 -35.08 -3.22 -17.66
N LYS A 701 -34.77 -4.52 -17.81
CA LYS A 701 -35.32 -5.36 -18.89
C LYS A 701 -36.54 -6.19 -18.42
N PRO A 702 -37.63 -6.25 -19.20
CA PRO A 702 -38.70 -7.23 -18.99
C PRO A 702 -38.20 -8.67 -19.11
N SER A 703 -38.66 -9.55 -18.23
CA SER A 703 -38.16 -10.92 -18.13
C SER A 703 -38.51 -11.84 -19.30
N ASP A 704 -39.47 -11.45 -20.13
CA ASP A 704 -39.98 -12.18 -21.29
C ASP A 704 -39.42 -11.65 -22.63
N THR A 705 -38.44 -10.74 -22.60
CA THR A 705 -37.86 -10.10 -23.79
C THR A 705 -36.34 -10.27 -23.86
N GLY A 706 -35.79 -10.54 -25.05
CA GLY A 706 -34.34 -10.59 -25.31
C GLY A 706 -33.51 -11.55 -24.44
N PHE A 707 -32.36 -11.09 -23.92
CA PHE A 707 -31.44 -11.89 -23.09
C PHE A 707 -32.18 -12.69 -22.01
N ASN A 708 -31.98 -14.01 -21.99
CA ASN A 708 -32.61 -14.92 -21.04
C ASN A 708 -34.16 -14.77 -20.95
N SER A 709 -34.83 -14.41 -22.05
CA SER A 709 -36.30 -14.33 -22.10
C SER A 709 -36.95 -15.65 -21.68
N LYS A 710 -37.82 -15.57 -20.66
CA LYS A 710 -38.63 -16.69 -20.14
C LYS A 710 -40.03 -16.24 -19.76
N THR A 711 -40.97 -17.17 -19.82
CA THR A 711 -42.32 -16.98 -19.31
C THR A 711 -42.40 -17.58 -17.91
N TYR A 712 -42.76 -16.77 -16.91
CA TYR A 712 -42.90 -17.21 -15.53
C TYR A 712 -44.37 -17.29 -15.11
N ALA A 713 -44.67 -18.11 -14.10
CA ALA A 713 -45.96 -18.12 -13.44
C ALA A 713 -45.86 -18.48 -11.96
N ILE A 714 -46.82 -18.01 -11.18
CA ILE A 714 -47.09 -18.54 -9.84
C ILE A 714 -48.05 -19.72 -10.02
N GLU A 715 -47.61 -20.93 -9.71
CA GLU A 715 -48.42 -22.16 -9.76
C GLU A 715 -48.77 -22.61 -8.34
N ALA A 716 -50.04 -22.87 -8.09
CA ALA A 716 -50.45 -23.42 -6.80
C ALA A 716 -50.36 -24.94 -6.78
N CYS A 717 -49.85 -25.49 -5.68
CA CYS A 717 -49.71 -26.91 -5.46
C CYS A 717 -50.55 -27.39 -4.25
N GLY A 718 -50.85 -28.68 -4.20
CA GLY A 718 -51.75 -29.25 -3.19
C GLY A 718 -53.22 -29.08 -3.57
N ASN A 719 -54.05 -28.51 -2.70
CA ASN A 719 -55.50 -28.32 -2.92
C ASN A 719 -55.82 -27.15 -3.90
N SER A 720 -55.26 -27.21 -5.12
CA SER A 720 -55.22 -26.14 -6.12
C SER A 720 -56.55 -25.86 -6.84
N ASP A 721 -57.53 -26.77 -6.77
CA ASP A 721 -58.85 -26.62 -7.43
C ASP A 721 -59.59 -25.33 -7.03
N THR A 722 -59.23 -24.76 -5.89
CA THR A 722 -59.84 -23.56 -5.31
C THR A 722 -59.33 -22.23 -5.92
N LEU A 723 -58.36 -22.28 -6.82
CA LEU A 723 -57.76 -21.10 -7.49
C LEU A 723 -58.05 -21.05 -9.00
N LYS A 724 -58.56 -22.14 -9.60
CA LYS A 724 -58.83 -22.25 -11.04
C LYS A 724 -59.77 -21.17 -11.56
N ASN A 725 -59.33 -20.42 -12.57
CA ASN A 725 -60.07 -19.33 -13.21
C ASN A 725 -60.59 -18.26 -12.24
N GLN A 726 -59.87 -18.01 -11.14
CA GLN A 726 -60.22 -16.99 -10.15
C GLN A 726 -59.23 -15.83 -10.17
N ILE A 727 -59.72 -14.66 -9.76
CA ILE A 727 -58.86 -13.54 -9.33
C ILE A 727 -58.78 -13.62 -7.82
N VAL A 728 -57.57 -13.67 -7.28
CA VAL A 728 -57.31 -13.88 -5.86
C VAL A 728 -56.37 -12.81 -5.36
N ASP A 729 -56.68 -12.25 -4.19
CA ASP A 729 -55.81 -11.31 -3.50
C ASP A 729 -54.59 -12.06 -2.95
N VAL A 730 -53.41 -11.73 -3.48
CA VAL A 730 -52.12 -12.30 -3.10
C VAL A 730 -51.23 -11.19 -2.53
N GLU A 731 -50.70 -11.41 -1.33
CA GLU A 731 -49.66 -10.56 -0.76
C GLU A 731 -48.33 -10.88 -1.43
N LEU A 732 -47.77 -9.90 -2.15
CA LEU A 732 -46.51 -10.01 -2.88
C LEU A 732 -45.51 -8.98 -2.38
N ASN A 733 -44.25 -9.40 -2.33
CA ASN A 733 -43.08 -8.55 -2.21
C ASN A 733 -41.90 -9.20 -2.92
N TYR A 734 -40.83 -8.45 -3.09
CA TYR A 734 -39.52 -9.04 -3.32
C TYR A 734 -38.70 -8.96 -2.03
N ASN A 735 -37.73 -9.86 -1.87
CA ASN A 735 -36.71 -9.78 -0.83
C ASN A 735 -35.38 -9.45 -1.48
N CYS A 736 -34.56 -8.67 -0.77
CA CYS A 736 -33.19 -8.38 -1.15
C CYS A 736 -32.26 -9.34 -0.41
N SER A 737 -31.29 -9.93 -1.10
CA SER A 737 -30.19 -10.63 -0.45
C SER A 737 -29.42 -9.68 0.47
N SER A 738 -28.82 -10.23 1.52
CA SER A 738 -27.94 -9.49 2.42
C SER A 738 -26.65 -8.97 1.75
N SER A 739 -26.23 -9.56 0.63
CA SER A 739 -25.12 -9.08 -0.20
C SER A 739 -25.55 -8.06 -1.26
N SER A 740 -26.77 -7.54 -1.17
CA SER A 740 -27.28 -6.51 -2.07
C SER A 740 -28.00 -5.43 -1.29
N ASN A 741 -28.01 -4.23 -1.85
CA ASN A 741 -28.92 -3.19 -1.41
C ASN A 741 -30.00 -3.02 -2.48
N CYS A 742 -31.23 -2.80 -2.04
CA CYS A 742 -32.38 -2.70 -2.93
C CYS A 742 -33.27 -1.57 -2.45
N SER A 743 -33.44 -0.53 -3.27
CA SER A 743 -34.21 0.65 -2.90
C SER A 743 -35.44 0.90 -3.79
N ASN A 744 -35.40 0.51 -5.07
CA ASN A 744 -36.49 0.72 -6.02
C ASN A 744 -37.52 -0.41 -6.03
N THR A 745 -38.70 -0.14 -6.60
CA THR A 745 -39.75 -1.16 -6.74
C THR A 745 -39.51 -2.09 -7.94
N LEU A 746 -39.83 -3.37 -7.78
CA LEU A 746 -39.89 -4.35 -8.85
C LEU A 746 -41.26 -4.28 -9.52
N LEU A 747 -41.30 -4.09 -10.84
CA LEU A 747 -42.53 -4.14 -11.62
C LEU A 747 -42.86 -5.60 -11.94
N LEU A 748 -44.04 -6.05 -11.53
CA LEU A 748 -44.63 -7.35 -11.89
C LEU A 748 -45.87 -7.11 -12.75
N ILE A 749 -45.94 -7.75 -13.92
CA ILE A 749 -47.06 -7.63 -14.85
C ILE A 749 -47.83 -8.94 -14.88
N ASN A 750 -49.11 -8.94 -14.51
CA ASN A 750 -50.00 -10.11 -14.59
C ASN A 750 -51.22 -9.78 -15.47
N ASN A 751 -51.39 -10.55 -16.55
CA ASN A 751 -52.47 -10.36 -17.52
C ASN A 751 -52.65 -8.90 -18.01
N GLY A 752 -51.54 -8.19 -18.23
CA GLY A 752 -51.51 -6.79 -18.67
C GLY A 752 -51.74 -5.75 -17.57
N ASN A 753 -51.93 -6.15 -16.30
CA ASN A 753 -51.97 -5.24 -15.17
C ASN A 753 -50.59 -5.11 -14.53
N GLU A 754 -50.18 -3.89 -14.21
CA GLU A 754 -48.90 -3.56 -13.58
C GLU A 754 -49.04 -3.49 -12.05
N HIS A 755 -48.12 -4.15 -11.34
CA HIS A 755 -48.03 -4.19 -9.88
C HIS A 755 -46.62 -3.82 -9.44
N GLN A 756 -46.49 -2.83 -8.55
CA GLN A 756 -45.21 -2.34 -8.04
C GLN A 756 -44.90 -3.00 -6.68
N LEU A 757 -43.98 -3.95 -6.67
CA LEU A 757 -43.56 -4.69 -5.48
C LEU A 757 -42.42 -3.96 -4.78
N GLY A 758 -42.54 -3.77 -3.46
CA GLY A 758 -41.46 -3.28 -2.61
C GLY A 758 -40.90 -4.41 -1.74
N LEU A 759 -40.02 -4.05 -0.79
CA LEU A 759 -39.51 -4.96 0.25
C LEU A 759 -40.55 -5.36 1.29
N THR A 760 -41.62 -4.58 1.43
CA THR A 760 -42.73 -4.87 2.35
C THR A 760 -43.88 -5.55 1.60
N PRO A 761 -44.43 -6.66 2.13
CA PRO A 761 -45.63 -7.31 1.60
C PRO A 761 -46.77 -6.33 1.32
N ARG A 762 -47.38 -6.45 0.13
CA ARG A 762 -48.59 -5.72 -0.28
C ARG A 762 -49.53 -6.63 -1.05
N THR A 763 -50.83 -6.45 -0.85
CA THR A 763 -51.86 -7.25 -1.52
C THR A 763 -52.15 -6.75 -2.94
N PHE A 764 -52.15 -7.65 -3.91
CA PHE A 764 -52.53 -7.39 -5.30
C PHE A 764 -53.52 -8.45 -5.81
N PRO A 765 -54.47 -8.08 -6.68
CA PRO A 765 -55.38 -9.04 -7.31
C PRO A 765 -54.66 -9.77 -8.45
N ILE A 766 -54.43 -11.07 -8.27
CA ILE A 766 -53.70 -11.92 -9.23
C ILE A 766 -54.67 -12.88 -9.91
N GLN A 767 -54.60 -12.96 -11.24
CA GLN A 767 -55.46 -13.83 -12.04
C GLN A 767 -54.82 -15.19 -12.30
N PHE A 768 -55.50 -16.25 -11.87
CA PHE A 768 -55.14 -17.64 -12.10
C PHE A 768 -55.96 -18.24 -13.25
N ASP A 769 -55.34 -19.08 -14.06
CA ASP A 769 -55.95 -19.77 -15.19
C ASP A 769 -56.61 -21.11 -14.81
N ALA A 770 -56.98 -21.92 -15.80
CA ALA A 770 -57.64 -23.21 -15.59
C ALA A 770 -56.74 -24.27 -14.94
N ASP A 771 -55.42 -24.08 -14.97
CA ASP A 771 -54.41 -24.95 -14.38
C ASP A 771 -53.94 -24.41 -13.01
N SER A 772 -54.56 -23.35 -12.50
CA SER A 772 -54.15 -22.66 -11.26
C SER A 772 -52.77 -22.00 -11.39
N ARG A 773 -52.48 -21.45 -12.57
CA ARG A 773 -51.25 -20.69 -12.85
C ARG A 773 -51.58 -19.23 -13.09
N ALA A 774 -50.76 -18.35 -12.52
CA ALA A 774 -50.80 -16.92 -12.77
C ALA A 774 -49.52 -16.49 -13.48
N ALA A 775 -49.57 -16.39 -14.81
CA ALA A 775 -48.42 -15.98 -15.61
C ALA A 775 -48.02 -14.52 -15.32
N PHE A 776 -46.73 -14.25 -15.22
CA PHE A 776 -46.21 -12.93 -14.93
C PHE A 776 -44.90 -12.63 -15.65
N THR A 777 -44.64 -11.33 -15.82
CA THR A 777 -43.36 -10.76 -16.29
C THR A 777 -42.81 -9.86 -15.18
N ILE A 778 -41.50 -9.84 -14.97
CA ILE A 778 -40.84 -8.93 -14.01
C ILE A 778 -39.87 -7.98 -14.70
N GLN A 779 -39.67 -6.80 -14.10
CA GLN A 779 -38.68 -5.81 -14.49
C GLN A 779 -38.20 -5.06 -13.24
N TYR A 780 -36.89 -5.09 -12.97
CA TYR A 780 -36.28 -4.42 -11.82
C TYR A 780 -35.20 -3.44 -12.30
N PRO A 781 -35.22 -2.17 -11.86
CA PRO A 781 -34.36 -1.12 -12.44
C PRO A 781 -32.91 -1.13 -11.94
N ASP A 782 -32.59 -1.78 -10.83
CA ASP A 782 -31.24 -1.70 -10.24
C ASP A 782 -30.47 -3.02 -10.37
N ALA A 783 -29.19 -3.00 -9.99
CA ALA A 783 -28.43 -4.21 -9.77
C ALA A 783 -28.80 -4.82 -8.42
N GLY A 784 -28.72 -6.15 -8.30
CA GLY A 784 -28.92 -6.82 -7.02
C GLY A 784 -29.28 -8.28 -7.16
N GLU A 785 -29.30 -8.96 -6.03
CA GLU A 785 -29.74 -10.34 -5.89
C GLU A 785 -31.07 -10.39 -5.12
N LEU A 786 -32.10 -10.91 -5.78
CA LEU A 786 -33.50 -10.79 -5.39
C LEU A 786 -34.18 -12.14 -5.28
N SER A 787 -35.29 -12.20 -4.54
CA SER A 787 -36.28 -13.27 -4.63
C SER A 787 -37.69 -12.66 -4.61
N LEU A 788 -38.69 -13.41 -5.05
CA LEU A 788 -40.10 -13.04 -4.90
C LEU A 788 -40.73 -13.88 -3.78
N SER A 789 -41.66 -13.28 -3.03
CA SER A 789 -42.49 -14.00 -2.06
C SER A 789 -43.97 -13.73 -2.33
N ALA A 790 -44.79 -14.76 -2.15
CA ALA A 790 -46.23 -14.71 -2.33
C ALA A 790 -46.96 -15.39 -1.17
N ASP A 791 -48.07 -14.81 -0.72
CA ASP A 791 -48.89 -15.33 0.38
C ASP A 791 -50.38 -15.05 0.14
N ILE A 792 -51.26 -16.03 0.38
CA ILE A 792 -52.73 -15.86 0.28
C ILE A 792 -53.31 -15.83 1.70
N THR A 793 -53.24 -14.69 2.36
CA THR A 793 -53.56 -14.56 3.80
C THR A 793 -55.03 -14.85 4.17
N ASN A 794 -55.96 -14.72 3.22
CA ASN A 794 -57.38 -15.06 3.43
C ASN A 794 -57.64 -16.58 3.49
N ARG A 795 -56.60 -17.41 3.26
CA ARG A 795 -56.63 -18.87 3.38
C ARG A 795 -55.37 -19.30 4.14
N SER A 796 -55.51 -19.77 5.36
CA SER A 796 -54.37 -20.19 6.18
C SER A 796 -53.50 -21.22 5.43
N GLY A 797 -52.23 -20.90 5.22
CA GLY A 797 -51.18 -21.87 4.83
C GLY A 797 -50.84 -21.99 3.35
N ILE A 798 -51.16 -21.03 2.48
CA ILE A 798 -50.73 -21.05 1.06
C ILE A 798 -49.75 -19.90 0.80
N ALA A 799 -48.45 -20.21 0.84
CA ALA A 799 -47.38 -19.27 0.56
C ALA A 799 -46.26 -19.95 -0.24
N GLY A 800 -45.35 -19.14 -0.77
CA GLY A 800 -44.16 -19.61 -1.46
C GLY A 800 -43.19 -18.49 -1.80
N SER A 801 -41.97 -18.87 -2.15
CA SER A 801 -40.94 -17.96 -2.61
C SER A 801 -40.28 -18.49 -3.88
N SER A 802 -39.75 -17.61 -4.72
CA SER A 802 -38.89 -18.02 -5.82
C SER A 802 -37.51 -18.45 -5.30
N ASN A 803 -36.70 -19.01 -6.20
CA ASN A 803 -35.25 -19.00 -6.00
C ASN A 803 -34.73 -17.56 -5.89
N THR A 804 -33.53 -17.44 -5.35
CA THR A 804 -32.74 -16.22 -5.47
C THR A 804 -32.23 -16.10 -6.91
N PHE A 805 -32.44 -14.95 -7.55
CA PHE A 805 -32.01 -14.65 -8.91
C PHE A 805 -31.32 -13.29 -8.97
N LYS A 806 -30.45 -13.14 -9.97
CA LYS A 806 -29.59 -11.95 -10.12
C LYS A 806 -30.19 -10.99 -11.13
N VAL A 807 -30.10 -9.70 -10.83
CA VAL A 807 -30.32 -8.60 -11.78
C VAL A 807 -28.99 -7.88 -11.92
N ARG A 808 -28.37 -7.97 -13.09
CA ARG A 808 -27.09 -7.29 -13.36
C ARG A 808 -27.30 -6.05 -14.21
N PRO A 809 -26.41 -5.04 -14.14
CA PRO A 809 -26.39 -3.97 -15.14
C PRO A 809 -26.22 -4.51 -16.55
N PHE A 810 -26.72 -3.76 -17.51
CA PHE A 810 -26.54 -4.09 -18.93
C PHE A 810 -25.10 -3.85 -19.38
N GLY A 811 -24.49 -2.75 -18.96
CA GLY A 811 -23.10 -2.40 -19.27
C GLY A 811 -22.58 -1.23 -18.43
N PHE A 812 -21.37 -0.78 -18.75
CA PHE A 812 -20.80 0.46 -18.23
C PHE A 812 -20.84 1.55 -19.31
N ALA A 813 -21.56 2.63 -19.05
CA ALA A 813 -21.37 3.89 -19.77
C ALA A 813 -20.12 4.58 -19.22
N MET A 814 -19.15 4.85 -20.09
CA MET A 814 -17.83 5.39 -19.73
C MET A 814 -17.62 6.75 -20.40
N ASN A 815 -17.02 7.69 -19.69
CA ASN A 815 -16.76 9.03 -20.21
C ASN A 815 -15.50 9.64 -19.59
N ILE A 816 -14.72 10.37 -20.38
CA ILE A 816 -13.61 11.18 -19.89
C ILE A 816 -14.15 12.50 -19.38
N LEU A 817 -14.00 12.75 -18.08
CA LEU A 817 -14.52 13.93 -17.40
C LEU A 817 -13.44 15.01 -17.26
N ASN A 818 -13.89 16.24 -17.06
CA ASN A 818 -13.00 17.34 -16.69
C ASN A 818 -12.34 17.07 -15.33
N ASP A 819 -11.31 17.84 -14.97
CA ASP A 819 -10.55 17.62 -13.73
C ASP A 819 -11.42 17.72 -12.45
N SER A 820 -12.59 18.37 -12.52
CA SER A 820 -13.56 18.42 -11.41
C SER A 820 -14.53 17.22 -11.36
N GLY A 821 -14.49 16.31 -12.34
CA GLY A 821 -15.36 15.13 -12.42
C GLY A 821 -16.85 15.42 -12.66
N THR A 822 -17.20 16.62 -13.13
CA THR A 822 -18.60 17.09 -13.19
C THR A 822 -19.22 17.04 -14.58
N SER A 823 -18.41 17.11 -15.63
CA SER A 823 -18.87 17.15 -17.02
C SER A 823 -17.85 16.54 -17.97
N SER A 824 -18.28 16.14 -19.18
CA SER A 824 -17.38 15.62 -20.21
C SER A 824 -16.21 16.57 -20.50
N ASN A 825 -15.02 16.02 -20.67
CA ASN A 825 -13.82 16.77 -21.02
C ASN A 825 -13.83 17.08 -22.52
N LEU A 826 -13.70 18.37 -22.87
CA LEU A 826 -13.62 18.80 -24.27
C LEU A 826 -12.37 18.27 -24.99
N ASN A 827 -11.31 17.98 -24.25
CA ASN A 827 -10.06 17.38 -24.75
C ASN A 827 -9.98 15.87 -24.47
N GLY A 828 -11.04 15.27 -23.94
CA GLY A 828 -11.08 13.86 -23.56
C GLY A 828 -10.95 12.89 -24.73
N TYR A 829 -11.15 13.36 -25.96
CA TYR A 829 -11.21 12.51 -27.15
C TYR A 829 -10.35 13.05 -28.31
N ALA A 830 -9.55 12.18 -28.92
CA ALA A 830 -8.74 12.52 -30.10
C ALA A 830 -8.86 11.43 -31.18
N ASN A 831 -9.21 11.82 -32.41
CA ASN A 831 -9.34 10.89 -33.55
C ASN A 831 -8.10 10.88 -34.48
N SER A 832 -7.07 11.66 -34.13
CA SER A 832 -5.83 11.77 -34.88
C SER A 832 -4.75 12.35 -33.98
N ALA A 833 -3.49 12.24 -34.39
CA ALA A 833 -2.37 12.89 -33.71
C ALA A 833 -2.52 14.43 -33.63
N ASN A 834 -3.37 15.05 -34.45
CA ASN A 834 -3.66 16.50 -34.41
C ASN A 834 -4.86 16.87 -33.52
N GLY A 835 -5.46 15.91 -32.81
CA GLY A 835 -6.48 16.18 -31.80
C GLY A 835 -5.93 16.98 -30.62
N SER A 836 -6.79 17.49 -29.74
CA SER A 836 -6.35 18.21 -28.54
C SER A 836 -5.50 17.31 -27.62
N LEU A 837 -4.47 17.88 -27.00
CA LEU A 837 -3.76 17.23 -25.90
C LEU A 837 -4.73 17.01 -24.74
N LEU A 838 -4.81 15.78 -24.24
CA LEU A 838 -5.51 15.49 -23.00
C LEU A 838 -4.59 15.73 -21.80
N LYS A 839 -3.46 15.03 -21.76
CA LYS A 839 -2.48 15.01 -20.66
C LYS A 839 -1.10 14.60 -21.16
N LEU A 840 -0.05 14.98 -20.45
CA LEU A 840 1.26 14.35 -20.61
C LEU A 840 1.24 12.95 -19.98
N THR A 841 2.12 12.05 -20.41
CA THR A 841 2.26 10.73 -19.79
C THR A 841 2.48 10.88 -18.28
N GLY A 842 1.74 10.13 -17.47
CA GLY A 842 1.80 10.20 -16.01
C GLY A 842 0.96 11.30 -15.34
N GLU A 843 0.38 12.24 -16.09
CA GLU A 843 -0.58 13.17 -15.51
C GLU A 843 -1.98 12.55 -15.43
N ASP A 844 -2.67 12.80 -14.32
CA ASP A 844 -3.99 12.24 -14.09
C ASP A 844 -5.08 12.91 -14.95
N PHE A 845 -5.99 12.08 -15.47
CA PHE A 845 -7.27 12.45 -16.04
C PHE A 845 -8.40 11.65 -15.35
N VAL A 846 -9.62 12.21 -15.36
CA VAL A 846 -10.75 11.60 -14.66
C VAL A 846 -11.56 10.72 -15.61
N LEU A 847 -11.63 9.42 -15.31
CA LEU A 847 -12.54 8.48 -15.97
C LEU A 847 -13.81 8.33 -15.13
N GLY A 848 -14.96 8.64 -15.72
CA GLY A 848 -16.27 8.36 -15.14
C GLY A 848 -16.82 7.05 -15.66
N LEU A 849 -17.23 6.16 -14.76
CA LEU A 849 -17.94 4.91 -15.06
C LEU A 849 -19.34 4.97 -14.44
N ARG A 850 -20.33 4.49 -15.18
CA ARG A 850 -21.71 4.43 -14.72
C ARG A 850 -22.36 3.13 -15.18
N THR A 851 -22.94 2.37 -14.27
CA THR A 851 -23.71 1.17 -14.59
C THR A 851 -25.06 1.58 -15.18
N VAL A 852 -25.49 0.90 -16.23
CA VAL A 852 -26.70 1.30 -16.96
C VAL A 852 -27.76 0.20 -17.06
N GLN A 853 -29.01 0.65 -17.10
CA GLN A 853 -30.17 -0.18 -17.42
C GLN A 853 -30.18 -0.53 -18.92
N TRP A 854 -30.82 -1.65 -19.24
CA TRP A 854 -31.09 -2.09 -20.61
C TRP A 854 -32.15 -1.20 -21.28
N VAL A 855 -32.01 -0.98 -22.58
CA VAL A 855 -32.97 -0.27 -23.44
C VAL A 855 -33.23 -1.09 -24.70
N ASP A 856 -34.47 -1.09 -25.17
CA ASP A 856 -34.88 -1.83 -26.37
C ASP A 856 -34.08 -1.43 -27.62
N GLY A 857 -33.59 -2.42 -28.36
CA GLY A 857 -32.79 -2.23 -29.57
C GLY A 857 -31.27 -2.08 -29.37
N GLU A 858 -30.75 -2.14 -28.14
CA GLU A 858 -29.30 -2.04 -27.85
C GLU A 858 -28.58 -3.40 -27.71
N ASP A 859 -29.33 -4.50 -27.79
CA ASP A 859 -28.89 -5.91 -27.68
C ASP A 859 -29.61 -6.72 -28.77
N SER A 860 -29.21 -6.58 -30.03
CA SER A 860 -29.95 -7.14 -31.18
C SER A 860 -29.76 -8.65 -31.36
N ASN A 861 -28.72 -9.21 -30.75
CA ASN A 861 -28.40 -10.63 -30.77
C ASN A 861 -28.81 -11.36 -29.47
N ASP A 862 -29.41 -10.64 -28.52
CA ASP A 862 -29.91 -11.12 -27.23
C ASP A 862 -28.83 -11.83 -26.38
N ASP A 863 -27.56 -11.43 -26.51
CA ASP A 863 -26.45 -12.01 -25.74
C ASP A 863 -26.21 -11.30 -24.40
N GLY A 864 -26.94 -10.21 -24.15
CA GLY A 864 -26.87 -9.43 -22.92
C GLY A 864 -25.65 -8.52 -22.84
N ILE A 865 -24.97 -8.28 -23.97
CA ILE A 865 -23.85 -7.35 -24.11
C ILE A 865 -24.31 -6.19 -25.03
N PRO A 866 -24.00 -4.93 -24.69
CA PRO A 866 -24.30 -3.80 -25.56
C PRO A 866 -23.66 -3.94 -26.95
N ASP A 867 -24.46 -3.80 -28.02
CA ASP A 867 -23.96 -3.76 -29.41
C ASP A 867 -23.14 -2.49 -29.69
N ASN A 868 -23.49 -1.37 -29.04
CA ASN A 868 -22.85 -0.07 -29.20
C ASN A 868 -22.70 0.66 -27.86
N PHE A 869 -21.51 0.60 -27.28
CA PHE A 869 -21.20 1.22 -25.98
C PHE A 869 -21.40 2.74 -25.94
N ALA A 870 -21.34 3.44 -27.07
CA ALA A 870 -21.58 4.89 -27.11
C ALA A 870 -23.07 5.26 -26.94
N ALA A 871 -24.00 4.33 -27.20
CA ALA A 871 -25.44 4.59 -27.02
C ALA A 871 -25.83 4.65 -25.53
N LEU A 872 -25.08 3.94 -24.68
CA LEU A 872 -25.34 3.76 -23.25
C LEU A 872 -25.33 5.06 -22.44
N GLU A 873 -24.74 6.14 -22.97
CA GLU A 873 -24.69 7.43 -22.28
C GLU A 873 -26.09 7.95 -21.91
N ASN A 874 -27.12 7.62 -22.70
CA ASN A 874 -28.50 8.05 -22.47
C ASN A 874 -29.32 7.10 -21.59
N ASN A 875 -28.79 5.95 -21.21
CA ASN A 875 -29.52 4.97 -20.42
C ASN A 875 -29.60 5.43 -18.96
N ASN A 876 -30.69 5.06 -18.28
CA ASN A 876 -30.81 5.28 -16.84
C ASN A 876 -29.71 4.51 -16.08
N THR A 877 -29.33 5.02 -14.92
CA THR A 877 -28.38 4.34 -14.05
C THR A 877 -29.02 3.10 -13.43
N ALA A 878 -28.27 2.01 -13.38
CA ALA A 878 -28.59 0.84 -12.56
C ALA A 878 -27.88 1.00 -11.22
N GLU A 879 -28.59 1.40 -10.16
CA GLU A 879 -27.98 1.64 -8.85
C GLU A 879 -27.59 0.32 -8.16
N HIS A 880 -26.95 0.43 -6.99
CA HIS A 880 -26.60 -0.70 -6.11
C HIS A 880 -25.68 -1.75 -6.72
N PHE A 881 -24.79 -1.31 -7.62
CA PHE A 881 -23.74 -2.18 -8.12
C PHE A 881 -22.58 -2.21 -7.13
N SER A 882 -22.16 -3.42 -6.77
CA SER A 882 -20.99 -3.67 -5.91
C SER A 882 -20.07 -4.65 -6.61
N GLY A 883 -18.80 -4.27 -6.78
CA GLY A 883 -17.81 -5.11 -7.44
C GLY A 883 -16.66 -4.32 -8.04
N SER A 884 -15.63 -5.04 -8.48
CA SER A 884 -14.48 -4.44 -9.17
C SER A 884 -14.65 -4.52 -10.68
N ALA A 885 -14.38 -3.41 -11.36
CA ALA A 885 -14.29 -3.31 -12.81
C ALA A 885 -12.81 -3.24 -13.23
N LEU A 886 -12.32 -4.28 -13.90
CA LEU A 886 -10.98 -4.32 -14.49
C LEU A 886 -10.94 -3.37 -15.70
N LEU A 887 -9.93 -2.51 -15.74
CA LEU A 887 -9.67 -1.56 -16.82
C LEU A 887 -8.51 -2.07 -17.69
N THR A 888 -8.73 -2.12 -19.01
CA THR A 888 -7.72 -2.55 -19.97
C THR A 888 -7.53 -1.47 -21.03
N PRO A 889 -6.35 -0.83 -21.11
CA PRO A 889 -6.03 0.09 -22.20
C PRO A 889 -5.80 -0.70 -23.49
N LEU A 890 -6.16 -0.10 -24.62
CA LEU A 890 -5.91 -0.64 -25.96
C LEU A 890 -5.37 0.48 -26.85
N ASN A 891 -4.18 0.31 -27.41
CA ASN A 891 -3.65 1.30 -28.34
C ASN A 891 -4.55 1.41 -29.60
N ILE A 892 -4.86 2.64 -30.01
CA ILE A 892 -5.52 2.94 -31.29
C ILE A 892 -4.54 3.64 -32.23
N LEU A 893 -3.92 4.73 -31.78
CA LEU A 893 -2.99 5.54 -32.56
C LEU A 893 -1.72 5.81 -31.75
N PRO A 894 -0.53 5.74 -32.36
CA PRO A 894 -0.29 5.39 -33.76
C PRO A 894 -0.59 3.91 -34.06
N SER A 895 -1.00 3.61 -35.30
CA SER A 895 -1.39 2.24 -35.69
C SER A 895 -0.20 1.29 -35.56
N GLY A 896 -0.39 0.17 -34.84
CA GLY A 896 0.67 -0.79 -34.57
C GLY A 896 1.65 -0.36 -33.47
N GLY A 897 1.38 0.76 -32.79
CA GLY A 897 2.11 1.19 -31.60
C GLY A 897 1.89 0.26 -30.40
N ALA A 898 2.77 0.37 -29.41
CA ALA A 898 2.68 -0.38 -28.17
C ALA A 898 1.51 0.12 -27.30
N THR A 899 0.94 -0.77 -26.50
CA THR A 899 -0.03 -0.40 -25.46
C THR A 899 0.74 -0.18 -24.16
N GLY A 900 0.61 1.01 -23.58
CA GLY A 900 1.12 1.35 -22.25
C GLY A 900 0.23 0.82 -21.13
N THR A 901 0.50 1.28 -19.92
CA THR A 901 -0.14 0.86 -18.68
C THR A 901 -0.95 1.99 -18.08
N LEU A 902 -2.08 1.64 -17.43
CA LEU A 902 -2.84 2.55 -16.59
C LEU A 902 -2.35 2.47 -15.15
N SER A 903 -2.26 3.60 -14.43
CA SER A 903 -1.90 3.61 -13.01
C SER A 903 -2.88 2.87 -12.11
N VAL A 904 -4.14 2.80 -12.51
CA VAL A 904 -5.21 2.10 -11.80
C VAL A 904 -5.76 1.00 -12.71
N PRO A 905 -5.44 -0.29 -12.44
CA PRO A 905 -5.91 -1.39 -13.27
C PRO A 905 -7.36 -1.78 -12.97
N SER A 906 -7.94 -1.38 -11.83
CA SER A 906 -9.33 -1.71 -11.49
C SER A 906 -10.02 -0.64 -10.65
N VAL A 907 -11.34 -0.53 -10.81
CA VAL A 907 -12.20 0.43 -10.11
C VAL A 907 -13.18 -0.32 -9.22
N LEU A 908 -13.21 0.00 -7.93
CA LEU A 908 -14.18 -0.56 -6.99
C LEU A 908 -15.47 0.27 -7.00
N PHE A 909 -16.60 -0.41 -7.10
CA PHE A 909 -17.92 0.14 -6.79
C PHE A 909 -18.36 -0.41 -5.43
N SER A 910 -18.85 0.47 -4.55
CA SER A 910 -19.36 0.11 -3.23
C SER A 910 -20.83 0.54 -3.09
N ASP A 911 -21.72 -0.26 -3.65
CA ASP A 911 -23.17 -0.03 -3.60
C ASP A 911 -23.62 1.28 -4.30
N GLU A 912 -23.08 1.54 -5.48
CA GLU A 912 -23.32 2.79 -6.21
C GLU A 912 -23.47 2.57 -7.71
N GLY A 913 -24.22 3.42 -8.40
CA GLY A 913 -24.38 3.34 -9.85
C GLY A 913 -23.33 4.10 -10.66
N LYS A 914 -22.46 4.89 -10.00
CA LYS A 914 -21.49 5.76 -10.69
C LYS A 914 -20.24 5.98 -9.83
N VAL A 915 -19.07 5.84 -10.46
CA VAL A 915 -17.75 6.14 -9.86
C VAL A 915 -16.96 7.05 -10.80
N ASN A 916 -16.22 8.00 -10.22
CA ASN A 916 -15.22 8.79 -10.93
C ASN A 916 -13.85 8.44 -10.35
N VAL A 917 -12.88 8.12 -11.21
CA VAL A 917 -11.52 7.74 -10.79
C VAL A 917 -10.48 8.58 -11.52
N GLY A 918 -9.47 9.07 -10.81
CA GLY A 918 -8.28 9.68 -11.40
C GLY A 918 -7.32 8.59 -11.83
N ILE A 919 -6.92 8.59 -13.10
CA ILE A 919 -6.00 7.61 -13.68
C ILE A 919 -4.99 8.33 -14.58
N ASN A 920 -3.81 7.75 -14.76
CA ASN A 920 -2.83 8.19 -15.75
C ASN A 920 -2.39 7.05 -16.65
N TYR A 921 -1.77 7.41 -17.77
CA TYR A 921 -1.28 6.51 -18.80
C TYR A 921 0.19 6.84 -19.13
N ASP A 922 1.01 5.83 -19.35
CA ASP A 922 2.48 5.96 -19.39
C ASP A 922 3.10 5.94 -20.80
N GLU A 923 2.28 5.98 -21.87
CA GLU A 923 2.75 5.93 -23.25
C GLU A 923 2.08 7.01 -24.11
N VAL A 924 2.77 7.44 -25.17
CA VAL A 924 2.25 8.39 -26.15
C VAL A 924 1.17 7.72 -26.99
N GLY A 925 0.16 8.48 -27.40
CA GLY A 925 -0.84 7.98 -28.32
C GLY A 925 -2.27 8.39 -28.00
N THR A 926 -3.20 7.67 -28.61
CA THR A 926 -4.63 7.68 -28.33
C THR A 926 -5.05 6.23 -28.07
N ILE A 927 -5.81 6.01 -27.00
CA ILE A 927 -6.20 4.67 -26.57
C ILE A 927 -7.72 4.48 -26.56
N SER A 928 -8.17 3.23 -26.50
CA SER A 928 -9.48 2.90 -25.92
C SER A 928 -9.26 2.36 -24.51
N ILE A 929 -10.28 2.47 -23.66
CA ILE A 929 -10.29 1.80 -22.36
C ILE A 929 -11.50 0.89 -22.31
N ALA A 930 -11.27 -0.41 -22.12
CA ALA A 930 -12.31 -1.39 -21.88
C ALA A 930 -12.49 -1.60 -20.38
N ALA A 931 -13.73 -1.76 -19.92
CA ALA A 931 -14.06 -2.13 -18.55
C ALA A 931 -14.78 -3.48 -18.51
N GLN A 932 -14.43 -4.35 -17.57
CA GLN A 932 -15.06 -5.66 -17.40
C GLN A 932 -15.28 -6.01 -15.93
N SER A 933 -16.43 -6.59 -15.59
CA SER A 933 -16.71 -7.09 -14.24
C SER A 933 -17.58 -8.36 -14.27
N THR A 934 -17.24 -9.36 -13.47
CA THR A 934 -18.05 -10.56 -13.22
C THR A 934 -19.01 -10.28 -12.05
N TYR A 935 -20.06 -9.49 -12.29
CA TYR A 935 -21.01 -9.12 -11.25
C TYR A 935 -21.99 -10.26 -10.97
N LEU A 936 -21.83 -10.90 -9.79
CA LEU A 936 -22.67 -11.95 -9.21
C LEU A 936 -23.06 -13.10 -10.16
N SER A 937 -22.57 -13.18 -11.40
CA SER A 937 -23.07 -14.06 -12.45
C SER A 937 -21.93 -14.52 -13.37
N ASP A 938 -22.20 -15.56 -14.17
CA ASP A 938 -21.24 -16.15 -15.11
C ASP A 938 -21.04 -15.29 -16.38
N THR A 939 -21.81 -14.21 -16.55
CA THR A 939 -21.74 -13.29 -17.70
C THR A 939 -21.18 -11.93 -17.29
N THR A 940 -20.22 -11.41 -18.05
CA THR A 940 -19.52 -10.15 -17.71
C THR A 940 -20.32 -8.91 -18.08
N VAL A 941 -20.33 -7.93 -17.17
CA VAL A 941 -20.72 -6.54 -17.48
C VAL A 941 -19.54 -5.87 -18.17
N GLN A 942 -19.79 -5.25 -19.33
CA GLN A 942 -18.74 -4.68 -20.16
C GLN A 942 -18.97 -3.19 -20.44
N GLY A 943 -17.87 -2.47 -20.67
CA GLY A 943 -17.85 -1.10 -21.15
C GLY A 943 -16.69 -0.86 -22.09
N LEU A 944 -16.83 0.11 -22.98
CA LEU A 944 -15.77 0.55 -23.86
C LEU A 944 -15.90 2.05 -24.11
N VAL A 945 -14.84 2.80 -23.84
CA VAL A 945 -14.67 4.18 -24.31
C VAL A 945 -13.56 4.22 -25.34
N GLN A 946 -13.86 4.75 -26.52
CA GLN A 946 -12.91 4.83 -27.64
C GLN A 946 -12.29 6.21 -27.75
N ASN A 947 -11.13 6.27 -28.42
CA ASN A 947 -10.43 7.51 -28.77
C ASN A 947 -10.08 8.39 -27.57
N VAL A 948 -9.79 7.79 -26.41
CA VAL A 948 -9.39 8.47 -25.17
C VAL A 948 -8.08 9.21 -25.40
N GLY A 949 -8.21 10.54 -25.39
CA GLY A 949 -7.13 11.51 -25.31
C GLY A 949 -6.10 11.48 -26.42
N ARG A 950 -5.28 12.52 -26.43
CA ARG A 950 -3.93 12.48 -27.00
C ARG A 950 -2.96 12.63 -25.84
N PHE A 951 -2.07 11.65 -25.68
CA PHE A 951 -1.00 11.67 -24.69
C PHE A 951 0.33 12.05 -25.36
N ALA A 952 1.10 12.92 -24.71
CA ALA A 952 2.41 13.39 -25.17
C ALA A 952 3.49 13.08 -24.12
N PRO A 953 4.78 13.03 -24.50
CA PRO A 953 5.87 12.74 -23.58
C PRO A 953 5.89 13.71 -22.39
N SER A 954 6.32 13.27 -21.22
CA SER A 954 6.50 14.17 -20.07
C SER A 954 7.85 14.89 -20.08
N ASN A 955 8.86 14.33 -20.75
CA ASN A 955 10.20 14.90 -20.78
C ASN A 955 10.94 14.58 -22.08
N PHE A 956 11.80 15.47 -22.53
CA PHE A 956 12.81 15.22 -23.55
C PHE A 956 14.19 15.20 -22.91
N ALA A 957 14.91 14.09 -23.02
CA ALA A 957 16.26 13.95 -22.48
C ALA A 957 17.31 14.15 -23.59
N LEU A 958 18.19 15.14 -23.40
CA LEU A 958 19.31 15.48 -24.27
C LEU A 958 20.62 15.05 -23.62
N SER A 959 21.44 14.33 -24.40
CA SER A 959 22.83 14.02 -24.05
C SER A 959 23.68 13.95 -25.30
N GLY A 960 24.93 14.38 -25.24
CA GLY A 960 25.80 14.38 -26.42
C GLY A 960 27.26 14.66 -26.11
N SER A 961 28.06 14.74 -27.16
CA SER A 961 29.47 15.07 -27.14
C SER A 961 29.81 16.03 -28.28
N VAL A 962 30.82 16.86 -28.05
CA VAL A 962 31.35 17.79 -29.05
C VAL A 962 32.87 17.72 -29.00
N GLU A 963 33.53 17.60 -30.15
CA GLU A 963 34.97 17.55 -30.29
C GLU A 963 35.48 18.71 -31.16
N ALA A 964 36.35 19.57 -30.61
CA ALA A 964 36.94 20.67 -31.37
C ALA A 964 37.93 20.20 -32.45
N ALA A 965 38.18 21.06 -33.44
CA ALA A 965 39.19 20.83 -34.49
C ALA A 965 40.61 20.70 -33.93
N CYS A 966 40.90 21.38 -32.82
CA CYS A 966 42.16 21.22 -32.11
C CYS A 966 41.92 21.06 -30.61
N ASN A 967 42.41 19.95 -30.05
CA ASN A 967 42.32 19.63 -28.61
C ASN A 967 43.69 19.53 -27.93
N VAL A 968 44.79 19.80 -28.65
CA VAL A 968 46.16 19.57 -28.15
C VAL A 968 46.52 20.47 -26.96
N ASN A 969 46.13 21.76 -27.02
CA ASN A 969 46.43 22.76 -25.99
C ASN A 969 45.15 23.43 -25.47
N GLY A 970 44.04 22.68 -25.43
CA GLY A 970 42.68 23.17 -25.16
C GLY A 970 41.79 23.07 -26.38
N ALA A 971 40.48 22.94 -26.18
CA ALA A 971 39.48 22.79 -27.24
C ALA A 971 39.27 24.12 -27.99
N PHE A 972 39.66 24.17 -29.26
CA PHE A 972 39.64 25.39 -30.06
C PHE A 972 39.29 25.17 -31.53
N ASN A 973 38.50 26.08 -32.09
CA ASN A 973 38.17 26.21 -33.50
C ASN A 973 38.34 27.67 -33.97
N TYR A 974 38.84 27.86 -35.19
CA TYR A 974 38.65 29.14 -35.88
C TYR A 974 37.22 29.26 -36.42
N PHE A 975 36.72 30.48 -36.65
CA PHE A 975 35.49 30.65 -37.42
C PHE A 975 35.65 30.05 -38.82
N ASP A 976 34.58 29.48 -39.37
CA ASP A 976 34.54 28.72 -40.63
C ASP A 976 35.37 27.41 -40.63
N GLN A 977 36.04 27.05 -39.52
CA GLN A 977 36.74 25.77 -39.40
C GLN A 977 35.75 24.67 -38.93
N PRO A 978 35.66 23.53 -39.65
CA PRO A 978 34.80 22.41 -39.24
C PRO A 978 35.12 21.91 -37.83
N ILE A 979 34.09 21.68 -37.04
CA ILE A 979 34.17 21.03 -35.73
C ILE A 979 34.35 19.52 -35.97
N SER A 980 35.33 18.89 -35.30
CA SER A 980 35.70 17.49 -35.55
C SER A 980 34.55 16.51 -35.38
N GLU A 981 33.70 16.73 -34.37
CA GLU A 981 32.47 15.96 -34.17
C GLU A 981 31.45 16.77 -33.35
N VAL A 982 30.19 16.71 -33.77
CA VAL A 982 29.02 17.13 -32.98
C VAL A 982 28.05 15.96 -32.98
N SER A 983 27.87 15.32 -31.82
CA SER A 983 26.95 14.19 -31.70
C SER A 983 26.01 14.35 -30.50
N PHE A 984 24.74 13.98 -30.66
CA PHE A 984 23.79 13.98 -29.55
C PHE A 984 22.67 12.96 -29.76
N SER A 985 22.02 12.60 -28.65
CA SER A 985 20.74 11.91 -28.63
C SER A 985 19.69 12.75 -27.92
N LEU A 986 18.51 12.85 -28.53
CA LEU A 986 17.32 13.44 -27.92
C LEU A 986 16.24 12.36 -27.80
N THR A 987 15.83 12.04 -26.58
CA THR A 987 14.88 10.94 -26.30
C THR A 987 13.58 11.49 -25.73
N ALA A 988 12.45 11.13 -26.33
CA ALA A 988 11.13 11.39 -25.75
C ALA A 988 10.85 10.36 -24.65
N LEU A 989 10.66 10.83 -23.41
CA LEU A 989 10.50 10.01 -22.22
C LEU A 989 9.10 10.19 -21.62
N ASN A 990 8.61 9.11 -21.02
CA ASN A 990 7.47 9.14 -20.13
C ASN A 990 7.88 9.57 -18.71
N GLN A 991 6.90 9.67 -17.81
CA GLN A 991 7.11 10.13 -16.43
C GLN A 991 8.08 9.26 -15.62
N ASN A 992 8.21 7.99 -16.00
CA ASN A 992 9.11 7.04 -15.35
C ASN A 992 10.54 7.09 -15.93
N GLY A 993 10.85 8.08 -16.78
CA GLY A 993 12.14 8.20 -17.46
C GLY A 993 12.36 7.13 -18.53
N SER A 994 11.33 6.37 -18.90
CA SER A 994 11.39 5.36 -19.95
C SER A 994 11.04 5.96 -21.30
N ARG A 995 11.69 5.49 -22.35
CA ARG A 995 11.46 6.00 -23.71
C ARG A 995 10.05 5.66 -24.19
N THR A 996 9.34 6.68 -24.68
CA THR A 996 8.03 6.51 -25.33
C THR A 996 8.23 5.84 -26.68
N THR A 997 7.58 4.71 -26.93
CA THR A 997 7.74 3.95 -28.17
C THR A 997 6.74 4.39 -29.26
N ASN A 998 5.75 5.19 -28.90
CA ASN A 998 4.69 5.65 -29.80
C ASN A 998 4.87 7.10 -30.30
N TYR A 999 6.02 7.72 -30.04
CA TYR A 999 6.31 9.09 -30.49
C TYR A 999 6.78 9.11 -31.95
N TYR A 1000 5.82 8.94 -32.87
CA TYR A 1000 5.98 8.98 -34.35
C TYR A 1000 4.60 9.16 -35.03
N ASP A 1001 4.55 9.15 -36.37
CA ASP A 1001 3.29 9.21 -37.18
C ASP A 1001 2.40 10.43 -36.83
N GLY A 1002 3.05 11.57 -36.61
CA GLY A 1002 2.41 12.84 -36.31
C GLY A 1002 2.24 13.13 -34.82
N PHE A 1003 2.56 12.18 -33.92
CA PHE A 1003 2.69 12.45 -32.48
C PHE A 1003 4.02 13.14 -32.14
N ASP A 1004 5.01 13.03 -33.03
CA ASP A 1004 6.32 13.67 -32.99
C ASP A 1004 6.25 15.18 -33.28
N LYS A 1005 5.62 15.94 -32.37
CA LYS A 1005 5.31 17.38 -32.55
C LYS A 1005 6.53 18.30 -32.62
N LEU A 1006 7.62 17.92 -31.97
CA LEU A 1006 8.85 18.70 -31.92
C LEU A 1006 9.60 18.63 -33.27
N VAL A 1007 9.33 19.56 -34.18
CA VAL A 1007 9.95 19.60 -35.52
C VAL A 1007 10.91 20.78 -35.71
N ASN A 1008 10.80 21.82 -34.90
CA ASN A 1008 11.68 22.98 -34.91
C ASN A 1008 12.79 22.77 -33.88
N ILE A 1009 13.86 22.11 -34.33
CA ILE A 1009 15.08 21.89 -33.54
C ILE A 1009 16.25 22.50 -34.33
N SER A 1010 17.10 23.26 -33.65
CA SER A 1010 18.30 23.86 -34.26
C SER A 1010 19.48 23.81 -33.30
N LEU A 1011 20.70 23.74 -33.84
CA LEU A 1011 21.93 23.92 -33.07
C LEU A 1011 22.34 25.39 -33.12
N GLN A 1012 22.77 25.94 -31.99
CA GLN A 1012 23.33 27.28 -31.87
C GLN A 1012 24.54 27.28 -30.95
N VAL A 1013 25.35 28.34 -31.00
CA VAL A 1013 26.44 28.54 -30.03
C VAL A 1013 25.92 29.36 -28.85
N GLU A 1014 26.03 28.82 -27.65
CA GLU A 1014 25.76 29.54 -26.40
C GLU A 1014 27.07 30.07 -25.82
N HIS A 1015 27.09 31.36 -25.48
CA HIS A 1015 28.22 31.99 -24.80
C HIS A 1015 27.72 33.05 -23.82
N GLY A 1016 27.97 32.82 -22.53
CA GLY A 1016 27.44 33.65 -21.46
C GLY A 1016 25.91 33.56 -21.41
N THR A 1017 25.21 34.65 -21.76
CA THR A 1017 23.73 34.68 -21.82
C THR A 1017 23.21 34.90 -23.25
N SER A 1018 24.07 34.73 -24.26
CA SER A 1018 23.74 35.00 -25.65
C SER A 1018 23.76 33.72 -26.48
N LEU A 1019 22.73 33.57 -27.31
CA LEU A 1019 22.63 32.52 -28.32
C LEU A 1019 22.97 33.10 -29.69
N LEU A 1020 23.94 32.47 -30.36
CA LEU A 1020 24.52 32.90 -31.61
C LEU A 1020 24.13 31.90 -32.70
N ASN A 1021 23.16 32.28 -33.52
CA ASN A 1021 22.69 31.48 -34.65
C ASN A 1021 23.57 31.68 -35.89
N ARG A 1022 24.79 31.13 -35.87
CA ARG A 1022 25.76 31.15 -36.99
C ARG A 1022 26.41 29.78 -37.23
N LEU A 1023 25.79 28.70 -36.76
CA LEU A 1023 26.24 27.36 -37.13
C LEU A 1023 25.73 27.06 -38.55
N GLU A 1024 26.62 26.60 -39.41
CA GLU A 1024 26.33 26.25 -40.81
C GLU A 1024 26.71 24.78 -41.08
N ASN A 1025 26.33 24.27 -42.26
CA ASN A 1025 26.56 22.88 -42.69
C ASN A 1025 25.93 21.79 -41.80
N ILE A 1026 24.86 22.12 -41.08
CA ILE A 1026 24.18 21.16 -40.19
C ILE A 1026 23.34 20.18 -41.00
N ASN A 1027 23.59 18.88 -40.85
CA ASN A 1027 22.72 17.83 -41.35
C ASN A 1027 21.29 17.98 -40.78
N SER A 1028 20.29 17.49 -41.51
CA SER A 1028 18.88 17.61 -41.06
C SER A 1028 18.69 16.92 -39.70
N ILE A 1029 18.05 17.60 -38.74
CA ILE A 1029 17.63 17.03 -37.45
C ILE A 1029 16.12 16.74 -37.52
N SER A 1030 15.72 15.47 -37.45
CA SER A 1030 14.29 15.09 -37.54
C SER A 1030 13.98 13.78 -36.82
N TRP A 1031 12.79 13.68 -36.24
CA TRP A 1031 12.25 12.42 -35.72
C TRP A 1031 11.88 11.44 -36.86
N PRO A 1032 11.97 10.14 -36.59
CA PRO A 1032 13.17 9.41 -36.19
C PRO A 1032 14.03 9.07 -37.43
N GLN A 1033 15.37 9.17 -37.30
CA GLN A 1033 16.31 8.88 -38.40
C GLN A 1033 16.55 7.37 -38.66
N ASN A 1034 16.00 6.50 -37.80
CA ASN A 1034 16.17 5.04 -37.79
C ASN A 1034 14.82 4.31 -37.55
N THR A 1035 14.81 2.98 -37.40
CA THR A 1035 13.63 2.16 -37.02
C THR A 1035 13.21 2.30 -35.54
N SER A 1036 13.42 3.46 -34.93
CA SER A 1036 13.41 3.65 -33.48
C SER A 1036 12.61 4.90 -33.11
N ALA A 1037 11.31 4.75 -32.85
CA ALA A 1037 10.39 5.84 -32.45
C ALA A 1037 10.77 6.51 -31.12
N GLY A 1038 10.56 7.82 -30.97
CA GLY A 1038 10.90 8.54 -29.73
C GLY A 1038 12.41 8.70 -29.45
N LEU A 1039 13.29 8.52 -30.45
CA LEU A 1039 14.73 8.81 -30.33
C LEU A 1039 15.27 9.51 -31.59
N ILE A 1040 15.95 10.64 -31.41
CA ILE A 1040 16.87 11.22 -32.39
C ILE A 1040 18.28 10.79 -32.01
N SER A 1041 19.07 10.36 -32.99
CA SER A 1041 20.51 10.14 -32.86
C SER A 1041 21.19 10.91 -33.98
N PHE A 1042 21.91 11.98 -33.63
CA PHE A 1042 22.54 12.91 -34.55
C PHE A 1042 24.06 12.81 -34.42
N SER A 1043 24.77 12.87 -35.54
CA SER A 1043 26.22 12.98 -35.61
C SER A 1043 26.60 13.70 -36.90
N ASP A 1044 27.47 14.68 -36.78
CA ASP A 1044 27.97 15.50 -37.88
C ASP A 1044 29.41 15.94 -37.61
N ASN A 1045 30.21 16.11 -38.66
CA ASN A 1045 31.62 16.51 -38.59
C ASN A 1045 31.99 17.61 -39.59
N ASP A 1046 30.99 18.24 -40.23
CA ASP A 1046 31.19 19.34 -41.19
C ASP A 1046 30.63 20.67 -40.68
N ILE A 1047 30.08 20.70 -39.46
CA ILE A 1047 29.49 21.90 -38.86
C ILE A 1047 30.56 22.95 -38.60
N VAL A 1048 30.30 24.19 -39.03
CA VAL A 1048 31.19 25.34 -38.81
C VAL A 1048 30.47 26.43 -38.03
N PHE A 1049 31.21 27.21 -37.23
CA PHE A 1049 30.70 28.47 -36.68
C PHE A 1049 31.17 29.61 -37.57
N SER A 1050 30.27 30.19 -38.36
CA SER A 1050 30.64 31.07 -39.46
C SER A 1050 31.08 32.46 -39.00
N ARG A 1051 31.90 33.16 -39.80
CA ARG A 1051 32.19 34.60 -39.60
C ARG A 1051 30.93 35.45 -39.73
N LEU A 1052 30.96 36.71 -39.26
CA LEU A 1052 29.85 37.63 -39.49
C LEU A 1052 29.70 37.90 -40.99
N ALA A 1053 28.45 38.01 -41.47
CA ALA A 1053 28.16 38.16 -42.90
C ALA A 1053 28.71 39.45 -43.54
N ASP A 1054 29.07 40.45 -42.72
CA ASP A 1054 29.75 41.68 -43.17
C ASP A 1054 31.28 41.61 -43.02
N ASN A 1055 31.82 40.42 -42.71
CA ASN A 1055 33.22 40.11 -42.44
C ASN A 1055 33.87 40.97 -41.33
N SER A 1056 33.07 41.65 -40.50
CA SER A 1056 33.59 42.38 -39.35
C SER A 1056 34.23 41.43 -38.34
N VAL A 1057 35.32 41.89 -37.72
CA VAL A 1057 36.08 41.08 -36.76
C VAL A 1057 35.36 41.03 -35.42
N ASP A 1058 35.05 39.82 -34.96
CA ASP A 1058 34.40 39.56 -33.68
C ASP A 1058 35.04 38.38 -32.92
N GLY A 1059 34.53 38.13 -31.71
CA GLY A 1059 35.14 37.19 -30.76
C GLY A 1059 36.30 37.81 -29.95
N PRO A 1060 37.02 36.99 -29.16
CA PRO A 1060 36.88 35.54 -29.05
C PRO A 1060 35.64 35.15 -28.22
N TYR A 1061 35.06 34.00 -28.54
CA TYR A 1061 34.04 33.33 -27.74
C TYR A 1061 34.72 32.15 -27.03
N LEU A 1062 35.31 32.42 -25.87
CA LEU A 1062 36.01 31.40 -25.08
C LEU A 1062 35.01 30.62 -24.25
N GLU A 1063 35.25 29.32 -24.06
CA GLU A 1063 34.36 28.46 -23.26
C GLU A 1063 32.90 28.54 -23.73
N ALA A 1064 32.68 28.55 -25.05
CA ALA A 1064 31.33 28.53 -25.63
C ALA A 1064 30.82 27.10 -25.72
N HIS A 1065 29.51 26.92 -25.68
CA HIS A 1065 28.86 25.62 -25.72
C HIS A 1065 28.04 25.47 -27.01
N ILE A 1066 27.92 24.25 -27.50
CA ILE A 1066 26.93 23.93 -28.54
C ILE A 1066 25.63 23.58 -27.82
N ALA A 1067 24.58 24.34 -28.12
CA ALA A 1067 23.28 24.17 -27.50
C ALA A 1067 22.24 23.70 -28.53
N LEU A 1068 21.35 22.82 -28.07
CA LEU A 1068 20.16 22.44 -28.81
C LEU A 1068 19.02 23.38 -28.43
N VAL A 1069 18.42 24.02 -29.42
CA VAL A 1069 17.32 24.97 -29.25
C VAL A 1069 16.05 24.34 -29.83
N ALA A 1070 15.04 24.18 -28.97
CA ALA A 1070 13.73 23.62 -29.27
C ALA A 1070 12.62 24.65 -29.01
N ASP A 1071 11.53 24.57 -29.78
CA ASP A 1071 10.33 25.39 -29.59
C ASP A 1071 9.46 24.84 -28.46
N GLN A 1072 9.24 25.63 -27.41
CA GLN A 1072 8.43 25.23 -26.25
C GLN A 1072 6.98 24.93 -26.61
N ALA A 1073 6.42 25.56 -27.66
CA ALA A 1073 5.06 25.27 -28.10
C ALA A 1073 4.92 23.85 -28.66
N GLN A 1074 6.02 23.25 -29.14
CA GLN A 1074 6.04 21.95 -29.80
C GLN A 1074 6.36 20.78 -28.87
N ILE A 1075 6.89 21.05 -27.68
CA ILE A 1075 7.04 20.01 -26.64
C ILE A 1075 5.77 19.84 -25.79
N GLU A 1076 4.71 20.60 -26.10
CA GLU A 1076 3.35 20.45 -25.57
C GLU A 1076 3.24 20.49 -24.04
N GLY A 1077 4.17 21.18 -23.37
CA GLY A 1077 4.23 21.30 -21.90
C GLY A 1077 5.17 20.31 -21.22
N ALA A 1078 5.80 19.40 -21.97
CA ALA A 1078 6.85 18.52 -21.47
C ALA A 1078 8.04 19.31 -20.90
N ASN A 1079 8.81 18.66 -20.03
CA ASN A 1079 10.10 19.16 -19.60
C ASN A 1079 11.17 18.91 -20.68
N PHE A 1080 12.24 19.70 -20.63
CA PHE A 1080 13.44 19.51 -21.42
C PHE A 1080 14.60 19.33 -20.43
N ASN A 1081 15.20 18.13 -20.42
CA ASN A 1081 16.17 17.69 -19.41
C ASN A 1081 15.70 17.91 -17.95
N GLY A 1082 14.42 17.62 -17.70
CA GLY A 1082 13.82 17.72 -16.37
C GLY A 1082 13.45 19.15 -15.95
N LEU A 1083 13.70 20.15 -16.80
CA LEU A 1083 13.37 21.55 -16.53
C LEU A 1083 12.23 22.04 -17.43
N SER A 1084 11.42 22.94 -16.88
CA SER A 1084 10.46 23.69 -17.69
C SER A 1084 11.13 24.89 -18.35
N CYS A 1085 10.73 25.18 -19.59
CA CYS A 1085 11.22 26.31 -20.37
C CYS A 1085 10.10 27.31 -20.65
N SER A 1086 10.47 28.57 -20.88
CA SER A 1086 9.55 29.64 -21.30
C SER A 1086 10.01 30.23 -22.63
N GLY A 1087 9.25 30.02 -23.71
CA GLY A 1087 9.62 30.48 -25.04
C GLY A 1087 10.47 29.46 -25.82
N GLN A 1088 11.80 29.56 -25.75
CA GLN A 1088 12.69 28.55 -26.33
C GLN A 1088 13.26 27.67 -25.22
N CYS A 1089 13.33 26.37 -25.48
CA CYS A 1089 13.98 25.39 -24.62
C CYS A 1089 15.40 25.22 -25.14
N VAL A 1090 16.37 25.56 -24.31
CA VAL A 1090 17.77 25.63 -24.67
C VAL A 1090 18.52 24.82 -23.64
N ASP A 1091 19.33 23.88 -24.12
CA ASP A 1091 20.22 23.14 -23.26
C ASP A 1091 21.49 22.78 -24.03
N ASP A 1092 22.62 22.84 -23.35
CA ASP A 1092 23.91 22.52 -23.91
C ASP A 1092 24.27 21.04 -23.75
N PHE A 1093 25.21 20.58 -24.57
CA PHE A 1093 25.72 19.23 -24.48
C PHE A 1093 27.19 19.16 -24.87
N GLY A 1094 27.88 18.16 -24.33
CA GLY A 1094 29.31 17.98 -24.51
C GLY A 1094 30.16 19.01 -23.76
N ASP A 1095 31.44 19.09 -24.13
CA ASP A 1095 32.39 20.01 -23.51
C ASP A 1095 32.40 21.37 -24.23
N SER A 1096 32.80 22.42 -23.51
CA SER A 1096 32.93 23.77 -24.07
C SER A 1096 34.06 23.86 -25.11
N ILE A 1097 33.85 24.63 -26.17
CA ILE A 1097 34.82 24.92 -27.24
C ILE A 1097 35.05 26.43 -27.33
N SER A 1098 36.30 26.82 -27.53
CA SER A 1098 36.65 28.23 -27.79
C SER A 1098 36.65 28.51 -29.30
N PHE A 1099 35.97 29.58 -29.71
CA PHE A 1099 35.93 30.05 -31.10
C PHE A 1099 36.54 31.44 -31.25
N ALA A 1100 37.31 31.67 -32.32
CA ALA A 1100 37.78 33.02 -32.65
C ALA A 1100 38.03 33.24 -34.14
N TYR A 1101 38.03 34.52 -34.53
CA TYR A 1101 38.44 34.92 -35.86
C TYR A 1101 39.94 34.68 -36.06
N GLY A 1102 40.29 33.82 -37.02
CA GLY A 1102 41.66 33.43 -37.33
C GLY A 1102 42.25 34.14 -38.55
N ARG A 1103 43.58 34.28 -38.58
CA ARG A 1103 44.34 34.58 -39.80
C ARG A 1103 45.74 33.99 -39.79
N ALA A 1104 46.27 33.66 -40.96
CA ALA A 1104 47.68 33.36 -41.15
C ALA A 1104 48.48 34.65 -41.44
N THR A 1105 49.74 34.68 -41.02
CA THR A 1105 50.67 35.79 -41.29
C THR A 1105 52.02 35.26 -41.71
N LEU A 1106 52.65 35.95 -42.66
CA LEU A 1106 54.03 35.73 -43.06
C LEU A 1106 54.89 36.92 -42.62
N ILE A 1107 56.17 36.66 -42.35
CA ILE A 1107 57.14 37.69 -41.95
C ILE A 1107 58.26 37.74 -42.98
N ASN A 1108 58.62 38.94 -43.44
CA ASN A 1108 59.77 39.15 -44.30
C ASN A 1108 61.04 38.60 -43.65
N ASN A 1109 61.88 37.91 -44.42
CA ASN A 1109 63.16 37.40 -43.95
C ASN A 1109 64.28 37.70 -44.95
N TYR A 1110 65.51 37.81 -44.48
CA TYR A 1110 66.67 38.16 -45.32
C TYR A 1110 67.94 37.46 -44.87
N GLY A 1111 68.85 37.18 -45.81
CA GLY A 1111 70.13 36.56 -45.50
C GLY A 1111 71.08 36.42 -46.69
N ALA A 1112 72.08 35.55 -46.54
CA ALA A 1112 73.10 35.33 -47.56
C ALA A 1112 72.50 34.67 -48.81
N ALA A 1113 73.15 34.84 -49.97
CA ALA A 1113 72.64 34.32 -51.24
C ALA A 1113 72.66 32.78 -51.35
N ASP A 1114 73.40 32.10 -50.47
CA ASP A 1114 73.57 30.65 -50.40
C ASP A 1114 72.86 30.01 -49.19
N GLU A 1115 72.10 30.79 -48.41
CA GLU A 1115 71.37 30.33 -47.23
C GLU A 1115 69.92 29.98 -47.58
N ALA A 1116 69.41 28.87 -47.06
CA ALA A 1116 67.99 28.54 -47.11
C ALA A 1116 67.23 29.35 -46.05
N LEU A 1117 66.52 30.40 -46.46
CA LEU A 1117 65.79 31.29 -45.56
C LEU A 1117 64.50 30.62 -45.07
N LEU A 1118 64.29 30.64 -43.76
CA LEU A 1118 63.01 30.27 -43.14
C LEU A 1118 61.95 31.29 -43.56
N LEU A 1119 60.80 30.84 -44.03
CA LEU A 1119 59.61 31.66 -44.25
C LEU A 1119 58.73 31.56 -42.99
N PRO A 1120 58.78 32.52 -42.05
CA PRO A 1120 58.09 32.38 -40.77
C PRO A 1120 56.58 32.52 -40.97
N LEU A 1121 55.86 31.40 -40.88
CA LEU A 1121 54.40 31.32 -40.83
C LEU A 1121 53.93 31.33 -39.38
N ARG A 1122 52.88 32.11 -39.10
CA ARG A 1122 52.18 32.09 -37.81
C ARG A 1122 50.68 32.18 -38.01
N THR A 1123 49.93 31.51 -37.16
CA THR A 1123 48.49 31.73 -37.03
C THR A 1123 48.21 32.67 -35.86
N GLN A 1124 47.27 33.58 -36.09
CA GLN A 1124 46.83 34.57 -35.13
C GLN A 1124 45.31 34.48 -34.97
N TYR A 1125 44.83 34.88 -33.79
CA TYR A 1125 43.41 35.12 -33.56
C TYR A 1125 43.18 36.54 -33.03
N TRP A 1126 41.98 37.05 -33.20
CA TRP A 1126 41.55 38.31 -32.61
C TRP A 1126 41.13 38.12 -31.16
N ASP A 1127 41.79 38.81 -30.21
CA ASP A 1127 41.51 38.73 -28.77
C ASP A 1127 40.42 39.70 -28.29
N GLY A 1128 39.69 40.33 -29.21
CA GLY A 1128 38.71 41.39 -28.94
C GLY A 1128 39.31 42.80 -29.05
N SER A 1129 40.64 42.94 -29.10
CA SER A 1129 41.31 44.24 -29.22
C SER A 1129 42.54 44.24 -30.13
N ASN A 1130 43.26 43.13 -30.23
CA ASN A 1130 44.48 42.97 -31.01
C ASN A 1130 44.60 41.55 -31.58
N TRP A 1131 45.42 41.42 -32.62
CA TRP A 1131 45.83 40.12 -33.13
C TRP A 1131 46.92 39.50 -32.24
N ARG A 1132 46.67 38.28 -31.75
CA ARG A 1132 47.57 37.49 -30.89
C ARG A 1132 47.94 36.19 -31.58
N ILE A 1133 49.16 35.69 -31.34
CA ILE A 1133 49.53 34.33 -31.76
C ILE A 1133 48.60 33.33 -31.07
N ASN A 1134 48.04 32.41 -31.83
CA ASN A 1134 47.10 31.44 -31.27
C ASN A 1134 47.82 30.27 -30.60
N LYS A 1135 47.97 30.33 -29.27
CA LYS A 1135 48.62 29.26 -28.51
C LYS A 1135 47.79 27.96 -28.42
N TYR A 1136 46.49 28.04 -28.70
CA TYR A 1136 45.61 26.87 -28.73
C TYR A 1136 45.78 26.06 -30.02
N ASP A 1137 46.39 26.66 -31.06
CA ASP A 1137 46.58 26.03 -32.35
C ASP A 1137 47.90 25.23 -32.41
N SER A 1138 47.78 23.92 -32.21
CA SER A 1138 48.86 22.97 -32.53
C SER A 1138 48.41 21.94 -33.57
N CYS A 1139 47.40 22.28 -34.38
CA CYS A 1139 46.73 21.36 -35.30
C CYS A 1139 46.72 21.87 -36.75
N THR A 1140 46.97 23.17 -36.99
CA THR A 1140 47.14 23.69 -38.35
C THR A 1140 48.38 23.10 -39.00
N ALA A 1141 48.18 22.37 -40.10
CA ALA A 1141 49.26 21.84 -40.91
C ALA A 1141 49.89 22.94 -41.78
N TYR A 1142 51.18 22.82 -42.06
CA TYR A 1142 51.85 23.62 -43.07
C TYR A 1142 52.62 22.73 -44.04
N ASP A 1143 52.64 23.13 -45.30
CA ASP A 1143 53.31 22.41 -46.38
C ASP A 1143 53.97 23.40 -47.34
N HIS A 1144 55.21 23.16 -47.72
CA HIS A 1144 55.95 24.01 -48.65
C HIS A 1144 55.32 24.04 -50.05
N ASP A 1145 54.51 23.04 -50.43
CA ASP A 1145 53.75 23.02 -51.68
C ASP A 1145 52.69 24.13 -51.75
N ASN A 1146 52.29 24.68 -50.60
CA ASN A 1146 51.35 25.81 -50.51
C ASN A 1146 52.02 27.19 -50.65
N VAL A 1147 53.34 27.26 -50.87
CA VAL A 1147 54.03 28.52 -51.12
C VAL A 1147 53.92 28.92 -52.58
N ASN A 1148 53.35 30.09 -52.85
CA ASN A 1148 53.31 30.67 -54.18
C ASN A 1148 54.47 31.68 -54.34
N ASP A 1149 55.47 31.30 -55.13
CA ASP A 1149 56.55 32.17 -55.59
C ASP A 1149 56.24 32.65 -57.02
N GLU A 1150 55.92 33.94 -57.17
CA GLU A 1150 55.59 34.55 -58.47
C GLU A 1150 56.77 34.53 -59.45
N SER A 1151 58.01 34.41 -58.95
CA SER A 1151 59.19 34.34 -59.81
C SER A 1151 59.41 32.95 -60.41
N GLY A 1152 58.92 31.89 -59.73
CA GLY A 1152 59.19 30.50 -60.05
C GLY A 1152 60.67 30.09 -59.91
N GLU A 1153 61.48 30.90 -59.23
CA GLU A 1153 62.93 30.70 -59.13
C GLU A 1153 63.35 30.02 -57.82
N LEU A 1154 62.52 30.06 -56.78
CA LEU A 1154 62.85 29.50 -55.47
C LEU A 1154 62.59 27.99 -55.39
N VAL A 1155 63.38 27.30 -54.58
CA VAL A 1155 63.16 25.90 -54.21
C VAL A 1155 62.73 25.85 -52.75
N SER A 1156 61.50 25.39 -52.49
CA SER A 1156 60.92 25.27 -51.15
C SER A 1156 61.03 23.85 -50.59
N SER A 1157 61.06 23.72 -49.26
CA SER A 1157 60.95 22.45 -48.54
C SER A 1157 60.41 22.64 -47.12
N GLY A 1158 59.86 21.57 -46.54
CA GLY A 1158 59.39 21.51 -45.15
C GLY A 1158 57.87 21.40 -45.05
N GLU A 1159 57.41 20.41 -44.29
CA GLU A 1159 56.00 20.13 -44.00
C GLU A 1159 55.91 19.65 -42.54
N GLU A 1160 54.92 20.11 -41.77
CA GLU A 1160 54.61 19.61 -40.41
C GLU A 1160 53.27 20.25 -39.94
N SER A 1161 53.06 20.35 -38.62
CA SER A 1161 52.01 21.18 -38.03
C SER A 1161 52.62 22.25 -37.12
N LEU A 1162 51.90 23.36 -36.97
CA LEU A 1162 52.26 24.41 -36.03
C LEU A 1162 52.20 23.88 -34.59
N SER A 1163 52.92 24.54 -33.70
CA SER A 1163 52.88 24.33 -32.25
C SER A 1163 52.68 25.68 -31.58
N GLU A 1164 51.55 25.84 -30.89
CA GLU A 1164 51.13 27.12 -30.30
C GLU A 1164 51.11 28.29 -31.33
N GLY A 1165 50.64 28.01 -32.54
CA GLY A 1165 50.43 28.99 -33.62
C GLY A 1165 51.71 29.45 -34.34
N ALA A 1166 52.83 28.77 -34.12
CA ALA A 1166 54.10 29.03 -34.79
C ALA A 1166 54.89 27.73 -35.01
N TYR A 1167 56.02 27.79 -35.72
CA TYR A 1167 56.90 26.63 -35.87
C TYR A 1167 57.52 26.19 -34.55
N ARG A 1168 57.76 24.88 -34.42
CA ARG A 1168 58.52 24.29 -33.32
C ARG A 1168 60.02 24.45 -33.58
N ASN A 1169 60.75 25.10 -32.67
CA ASN A 1169 62.22 25.18 -32.71
C ASN A 1169 62.82 25.57 -34.09
N SER A 1170 63.51 24.63 -34.75
CA SER A 1170 64.22 24.82 -36.03
C SER A 1170 63.40 24.48 -37.27
N ASP A 1171 62.17 24.01 -37.07
CA ASP A 1171 61.26 23.52 -38.11
C ASP A 1171 60.67 24.70 -38.89
N GLY A 1172 59.95 24.39 -39.97
CA GLY A 1172 59.26 25.35 -40.82
C GLY A 1172 59.71 25.35 -42.27
N ILE A 1173 58.97 26.11 -43.07
CA ILE A 1173 59.16 26.16 -44.53
C ILE A 1173 60.43 26.94 -44.85
N ARG A 1174 61.33 26.35 -45.64
CA ARG A 1174 62.59 26.97 -46.05
C ARG A 1174 62.67 27.09 -47.55
N LEU A 1175 63.16 28.23 -48.02
CA LEU A 1175 63.34 28.51 -49.44
C LEU A 1175 64.81 28.80 -49.73
N SER A 1176 65.32 28.29 -50.84
CA SER A 1176 66.66 28.59 -51.35
C SER A 1176 66.54 29.30 -52.69
N SER A 1177 67.46 30.24 -52.99
CA SER A 1177 67.56 30.91 -54.30
C SER A 1177 68.74 30.34 -55.12
N PRO A 1178 68.49 29.44 -56.10
CA PRO A 1178 69.54 28.89 -56.96
C PRO A 1178 70.23 29.94 -57.86
N ASN A 1179 69.56 31.07 -58.12
CA ASN A 1179 70.02 32.12 -59.03
C ASN A 1179 70.73 33.29 -58.32
N GLY A 1180 70.80 33.27 -56.98
CA GLY A 1180 71.56 34.22 -56.18
C GLY A 1180 70.74 35.38 -55.57
N ALA A 1181 71.38 36.53 -55.39
CA ALA A 1181 70.82 37.68 -54.66
C ALA A 1181 69.58 38.28 -55.36
N GLY A 1182 68.56 38.64 -54.58
CA GLY A 1182 67.30 39.18 -55.11
C GLY A 1182 66.22 39.35 -54.04
N ASN A 1183 65.15 40.07 -54.39
CA ASN A 1183 63.94 40.20 -53.58
C ASN A 1183 62.84 39.37 -54.22
N TYR A 1184 62.35 38.37 -53.49
CA TYR A 1184 61.36 37.43 -53.97
C TYR A 1184 60.08 37.59 -53.14
N PRO A 1185 59.01 38.18 -53.70
CA PRO A 1185 57.71 38.18 -53.06
C PRO A 1185 57.15 36.75 -53.10
N VAL A 1186 56.70 36.27 -51.94
CA VAL A 1186 56.07 34.96 -51.79
C VAL A 1186 54.77 35.14 -51.03
N SER A 1187 53.76 34.33 -51.37
CA SER A 1187 52.56 34.15 -50.56
C SER A 1187 52.43 32.70 -50.12
N TYR A 1188 51.59 32.44 -49.13
CA TYR A 1188 51.28 31.09 -48.67
C TYR A 1188 49.77 30.91 -48.76
N THR A 1189 49.29 29.80 -49.29
CA THR A 1189 47.86 29.45 -49.32
C THR A 1189 47.52 28.64 -48.06
N PRO A 1190 47.00 29.26 -46.98
CA PRO A 1190 46.54 28.51 -45.82
C PRO A 1190 45.14 27.93 -46.06
N ASP A 1191 44.64 27.19 -45.07
CA ASP A 1191 43.22 26.84 -45.02
C ASP A 1191 42.32 28.09 -45.07
N ALA A 1192 41.11 27.95 -45.64
CA ALA A 1192 40.23 29.08 -45.93
C ALA A 1192 39.89 29.94 -44.70
N TRP A 1193 39.72 29.33 -43.53
CA TRP A 1193 39.44 30.01 -42.26
C TRP A 1193 40.61 30.86 -41.72
N LEU A 1194 41.78 30.81 -42.36
CA LEU A 1194 42.96 31.61 -42.04
C LEU A 1194 43.27 32.70 -43.08
N LEU A 1195 42.45 32.84 -44.13
CA LEU A 1195 42.52 33.96 -45.06
C LEU A 1195 42.03 35.25 -44.40
N TRP A 1196 42.56 36.39 -44.87
CA TRP A 1196 42.30 37.71 -44.31
C TRP A 1196 42.20 38.77 -45.40
N ASP A 1197 41.41 39.82 -45.15
CA ASP A 1197 41.27 40.99 -46.02
C ASP A 1197 42.52 41.87 -45.94
N TRP A 1198 43.55 41.51 -46.72
CA TRP A 1198 44.82 42.24 -46.78
C TRP A 1198 44.76 43.46 -47.69
N ASP A 1199 43.84 43.51 -48.67
CA ASP A 1199 43.68 44.61 -49.61
C ASP A 1199 42.61 45.64 -49.22
N GLY A 1200 41.78 45.33 -48.23
CA GLY A 1200 40.78 46.20 -47.62
C GLY A 1200 39.48 46.30 -48.42
N ASP A 1201 39.14 45.29 -49.21
CA ASP A 1201 37.94 45.29 -50.06
C ASP A 1201 36.67 44.76 -49.36
N GLY A 1202 36.82 44.24 -48.14
CA GLY A 1202 35.74 43.71 -47.30
C GLY A 1202 35.56 42.19 -47.40
N GLU A 1203 36.38 41.47 -48.16
CA GLU A 1203 36.35 40.02 -48.27
C GLU A 1203 37.62 39.38 -47.69
N ALA A 1204 37.47 38.41 -46.81
CA ALA A 1204 38.59 37.76 -46.15
C ALA A 1204 39.13 36.57 -46.97
N ASP A 1205 39.60 36.85 -48.19
CA ASP A 1205 39.99 35.85 -49.19
C ASP A 1205 41.49 35.89 -49.57
N ASN A 1206 42.25 36.86 -49.05
CA ASN A 1206 43.62 37.05 -49.48
C ASN A 1206 44.62 36.18 -48.68
N PRO A 1207 45.60 35.53 -49.35
CA PRO A 1207 46.69 34.84 -48.68
C PRO A 1207 47.69 35.83 -48.05
N PRO A 1208 48.34 35.48 -46.92
CA PRO A 1208 49.43 36.30 -46.39
C PRO A 1208 50.61 36.33 -47.35
N ASN A 1209 51.33 37.46 -47.39
CA ASN A 1209 52.52 37.66 -48.20
C ASN A 1209 53.74 38.06 -47.37
N ALA A 1210 54.93 37.75 -47.89
CA ALA A 1210 56.20 38.22 -47.39
C ALA A 1210 57.20 38.39 -48.54
N THR A 1211 58.27 39.15 -48.29
CA THR A 1211 59.42 39.27 -49.21
C THR A 1211 60.64 38.60 -48.61
N LEU A 1212 61.20 37.64 -49.34
CA LEU A 1212 62.49 37.02 -49.01
C LEU A 1212 63.62 37.73 -49.76
N THR A 1213 64.59 38.26 -49.02
CA THR A 1213 65.70 39.03 -49.59
C THR A 1213 67.03 38.29 -49.46
N TYR A 1214 67.57 37.83 -50.58
CA TYR A 1214 68.84 37.10 -50.66
C TYR A 1214 69.99 38.03 -51.06
N GLY A 1215 71.18 37.81 -50.49
CA GLY A 1215 72.38 38.58 -50.80
C GLY A 1215 72.61 39.81 -49.94
N VAL A 1216 71.92 39.92 -48.80
CA VAL A 1216 72.14 40.96 -47.79
C VAL A 1216 72.83 40.35 -46.58
N TYR A 1217 73.97 40.91 -46.16
CA TYR A 1217 74.73 40.39 -45.01
C TYR A 1217 73.95 40.57 -43.71
N ARG A 1218 73.63 39.45 -43.04
CA ARG A 1218 73.01 39.40 -41.72
C ARG A 1218 74.05 39.80 -40.65
N GLY A 1219 74.15 41.09 -40.36
CA GLY A 1219 74.85 41.58 -39.17
C GLY A 1219 74.03 41.33 -37.90
N ASN A 1220 74.70 41.34 -36.74
CA ASN A 1220 74.17 41.05 -35.38
C ASN A 1220 72.69 41.44 -35.17
N ASP A 1221 71.88 40.49 -34.70
CA ASP A 1221 70.40 40.52 -34.62
C ASP A 1221 69.79 41.60 -33.66
N ASN A 1222 70.60 42.52 -33.11
CA ASN A 1222 70.18 43.59 -32.20
C ASN A 1222 70.30 45.00 -32.81
N ILE A 1223 69.77 45.25 -34.01
CA ILE A 1223 69.72 46.60 -34.62
C ILE A 1223 68.28 47.00 -34.93
N ILE A 1224 67.76 47.98 -34.19
CA ILE A 1224 66.35 48.44 -34.19
C ILE A 1224 66.05 49.60 -35.15
N TYR A 1225 67.01 50.03 -36.00
CA TYR A 1225 66.75 50.99 -37.08
C TYR A 1225 67.82 50.96 -38.18
N LYS A 1226 67.40 50.94 -39.45
CA LYS A 1226 68.24 51.15 -40.64
C LYS A 1226 67.65 52.31 -41.44
N ARG A 1227 68.40 53.40 -41.59
CA ARG A 1227 67.96 54.62 -42.30
C ARG A 1227 68.30 54.52 -43.79
N GLU A 1228 67.29 54.67 -44.64
CA GLU A 1228 67.43 54.77 -46.10
C GLU A 1228 68.03 56.13 -46.48
N GLN A 1229 68.95 56.16 -47.45
CA GLN A 1229 69.45 57.40 -48.06
C GLN A 1229 69.22 57.33 -49.58
N ILE A 1230 68.21 58.05 -50.04
CA ILE A 1230 67.90 58.27 -51.46
C ILE A 1230 68.98 59.18 -52.05
N ASN A 1231 69.49 58.83 -53.23
CA ASN A 1231 70.11 59.78 -54.17
C ASN A 1231 69.75 59.35 -55.61
N ASN A 1232 69.00 60.24 -56.28
CA ASN A 1232 68.63 60.37 -57.70
C ASN A 1232 68.88 59.21 -58.67
#